data_AF-A0A8T1X393-F1
#
_entry.id   AF-A0A8T1X393-F1
#
_cell.length_a   1.000
_cell.length_b   1.000
_cell.length_c   1.000
_cell.angle_alpha   90.00
_cell.angle_beta   90.00
_cell.angle_gamma   90.00
#
_symmetry.space_group_name_H-M   'P 1'
#
loop_
_entity.id
_entity.type
_entity.pdbx_description
1 polymer ?
#
loop_
_entity_poly.entity_id
_entity_poly.type
_entity_poly.pdbx_seq_one_letter_code
_entity_poly.pdbx_strand_id
1 'polypeptide(L)'
;MIRTCRSRCVPVRKALGLRRGISSSEAAWRLPRLTDLVLIRHGESEGNVARQRSLAGDHSLFAGEFKHRHSSNWRLTDRGRRQAAAAGDWLKRNNLAHFDRYLVSEYLRAMETAGRMGLPGARWYAEMLIRERDWGAMDLMSEQERFIKMQDELKRRELNRFYYAPPGGESLAAVAQRADRLLGILNHECHDKRAIVVAHGEVIWAMRTRLERMSQDTFIELQESGRMVDQIHNGHILHYTRKDPQTGKMAPYFTHVRSVCPWNEKLSPKGWMKIDRPVYDNQLLLATAERVPRMIISEEYLEKTYNGAKKLPDQDFLSDHDTSFATDEATEPAASTTKKEERQAPLLIPGKPMLNLKNVVVVKKMSRFQHEAELYGNAGEALRKQMSMRGFIHDRLKASHEHHIEAVDEITSSLEERGINVKVVSANQLTHEAVEGTDMVFSAGGDGTFLKTASFVNTPIPVAGLNTDPKRSEGNLCCYSVDNVTHRFSTALDRLLEGDFKWRLRQRIRVGMVNQDGYWYELPRYALNEVFIAETDASRPSHYNIGIDQHQRESHRSSGIVMCTGTGSSAWYSSACQIYREQVATVLNAMNHTHTNETVTELTEAINKENVFPEDSRDMGFIVREPIINATFGDIRFRRGKARRVSMRSLGWDMKVNIDGIYSVPLDYGVQAVMKIVDEPKYVLRTVDFSPLPGAVPKKKIF
;
A
#
# COMPACT_ATOMS: atom_id res chain seq x y z
N MET A 1 -65.70 10.68 -10.39
CA MET A 1 -65.33 9.52 -9.55
C MET A 1 -63.90 9.18 -9.93
N ILE A 2 -62.89 9.22 -9.07
CA ILE A 2 -62.64 8.28 -7.95
C ILE A 2 -61.73 8.99 -6.93
N ARG A 3 -62.04 8.77 -5.65
CA ARG A 3 -61.36 9.32 -4.46
C ARG A 3 -60.10 8.53 -4.10
N THR A 4 -59.13 9.24 -3.53
CA THR A 4 -57.93 8.80 -2.81
C THR A 4 -58.22 7.76 -1.71
N CYS A 5 -57.37 6.73 -1.56
CA CYS A 5 -57.32 5.89 -0.37
C CYS A 5 -55.87 5.57 0.04
N ARG A 6 -55.49 5.98 1.26
CA ARG A 6 -54.25 5.62 1.96
C ARG A 6 -54.38 4.19 2.49
N SER A 7 -53.51 3.25 2.09
CA SER A 7 -53.45 1.91 2.66
C SER A 7 -52.56 1.87 3.91
N ARG A 8 -53.14 1.39 5.01
CA ARG A 8 -52.50 1.14 6.31
C ARG A 8 -51.74 -0.19 6.28
N CYS A 9 -50.50 -0.19 6.75
CA CYS A 9 -49.75 -1.39 7.12
C CYS A 9 -50.49 -2.18 8.22
N VAL A 10 -50.68 -3.49 7.99
CA VAL A 10 -51.14 -4.44 9.02
C VAL A 10 -49.91 -5.21 9.54
N PRO A 11 -49.65 -5.27 10.85
CA PRO A 11 -48.54 -6.04 11.40
C PRO A 11 -48.80 -7.56 11.33
N VAL A 12 -47.75 -8.30 10.95
CA VAL A 12 -47.63 -9.76 10.89
C VAL A 12 -47.72 -10.39 12.29
N ARG A 13 -48.89 -10.33 12.95
CA ARG A 13 -49.12 -10.94 14.27
C ARG A 13 -50.26 -11.96 14.32
N LYS A 14 -50.95 -12.22 13.21
CA LYS A 14 -52.09 -13.15 13.18
C LYS A 14 -51.84 -14.50 12.49
N ALA A 15 -50.65 -14.76 11.95
CA ALA A 15 -50.34 -16.01 11.25
C ALA A 15 -49.82 -17.17 12.12
N LEU A 16 -49.61 -16.97 13.44
CA LEU A 16 -48.85 -17.93 14.28
C LEU A 16 -49.56 -18.48 15.53
N GLY A 17 -50.89 -18.46 15.60
CA GLY A 17 -51.66 -19.39 16.47
C GLY A 17 -51.24 -19.54 17.95
N LEU A 18 -50.73 -18.50 18.62
CA LEU A 18 -50.32 -18.57 20.03
C LEU A 18 -51.50 -18.24 20.95
N ARG A 19 -51.91 -19.23 21.76
CA ARG A 19 -52.90 -19.06 22.84
C ARG A 19 -52.37 -18.04 23.87
N ARG A 20 -53.27 -17.16 24.33
CA ARG A 20 -53.01 -16.17 25.38
C ARG A 20 -52.71 -16.87 26.71
N GLY A 21 -51.59 -16.53 27.33
CA GLY A 21 -51.36 -16.80 28.76
C GLY A 21 -49.99 -17.35 29.13
N ILE A 22 -48.88 -16.68 28.78
CA ILE A 22 -47.60 -16.81 29.48
C ILE A 22 -46.95 -15.41 29.53
N SER A 23 -46.55 -14.97 30.73
CA SER A 23 -45.94 -13.66 30.98
C SER A 23 -44.63 -13.48 30.21
N SER A 24 -44.49 -12.33 29.55
CA SER A 24 -43.49 -12.04 28.53
C SER A 24 -42.22 -11.35 29.06
N SER A 25 -41.49 -11.94 30.03
CA SER A 25 -40.22 -11.35 30.49
C SER A 25 -39.01 -12.28 30.63
N GLU A 26 -39.10 -13.60 30.41
CA GLU A 26 -37.91 -14.47 30.44
C GLU A 26 -37.74 -15.44 29.26
N ALA A 27 -38.81 -15.73 28.50
CA ALA A 27 -38.78 -16.76 27.46
C ALA A 27 -38.41 -16.26 26.04
N ALA A 28 -38.34 -14.95 25.82
CA ALA A 28 -38.30 -14.38 24.46
C ALA A 28 -36.90 -14.23 23.82
N TRP A 29 -35.81 -14.57 24.53
CA TRP A 29 -34.42 -14.32 24.07
C TRP A 29 -33.49 -15.54 24.08
N ARG A 30 -33.99 -16.75 24.38
CA ARG A 30 -33.15 -17.97 24.32
C ARG A 30 -33.03 -18.43 22.87
N LEU A 31 -32.23 -17.71 22.08
CA LEU A 31 -31.72 -18.26 20.83
C LEU A 31 -31.01 -19.58 21.15
N PRO A 32 -31.26 -20.66 20.41
CA PRO A 32 -30.63 -21.92 20.71
C PRO A 32 -29.10 -21.79 20.60
N ARG A 33 -28.36 -22.29 21.61
CA ARG A 33 -26.89 -22.32 21.67
C ARG A 33 -26.38 -23.66 22.18
N LEU A 34 -25.18 -24.04 21.77
CA LEU A 34 -24.42 -25.17 22.33
C LEU A 34 -24.10 -24.98 23.82
N THR A 35 -24.12 -26.04 24.62
CA THR A 35 -23.64 -26.04 26.02
C THR A 35 -22.12 -25.97 26.09
N ASP A 36 -21.44 -26.86 25.34
CA ASP A 36 -19.99 -26.91 25.22
C ASP A 36 -19.57 -27.01 23.75
N LEU A 37 -18.47 -26.35 23.42
CA LEU A 37 -17.78 -26.46 22.14
C LEU A 37 -16.31 -26.75 22.38
N VAL A 38 -15.85 -27.91 21.92
CA VAL A 38 -14.45 -28.34 21.99
C VAL A 38 -13.82 -28.22 20.61
N LEU A 39 -12.84 -27.33 20.46
CA LEU A 39 -12.04 -27.17 19.25
C LEU A 39 -10.68 -27.82 19.43
N ILE A 40 -10.23 -28.60 18.46
CA ILE A 40 -8.96 -29.32 18.51
C ILE A 40 -8.18 -29.07 17.23
N ARG A 41 -6.94 -28.60 17.36
CA ARG A 41 -6.01 -28.54 16.21
C ARG A 41 -5.50 -29.93 15.93
N HIS A 42 -5.45 -30.33 14.65
CA HIS A 42 -4.81 -31.58 14.25
C HIS A 42 -3.39 -31.75 14.85
N GLY A 43 -2.98 -33.01 15.06
CA GLY A 43 -1.61 -33.34 15.46
C GLY A 43 -0.58 -32.91 14.40
N GLU A 44 0.70 -32.89 14.75
CA GLU A 44 1.79 -32.51 13.85
C GLU A 44 1.72 -33.32 12.53
N SER A 45 1.68 -32.61 11.42
CA SER A 45 1.64 -33.19 10.07
C SER A 45 2.98 -33.10 9.35
N GLU A 46 3.12 -33.87 8.28
CA GLU A 46 4.24 -33.76 7.33
C GLU A 46 4.45 -32.29 6.87
N GLY A 47 3.36 -31.58 6.59
CA GLY A 47 3.38 -30.16 6.26
C GLY A 47 3.92 -29.25 7.35
N ASN A 48 3.64 -29.54 8.62
CA ASN A 48 4.21 -28.76 9.73
C ASN A 48 5.73 -28.97 9.83
N VAL A 49 6.20 -30.21 9.70
CA VAL A 49 7.63 -30.52 9.72
C VAL A 49 8.35 -29.89 8.52
N ALA A 50 7.79 -30.01 7.31
CA ALA A 50 8.36 -29.39 6.12
C ALA A 50 8.48 -27.87 6.27
N ARG A 51 7.41 -27.20 6.77
CA ARG A 51 7.43 -25.77 7.03
C ARG A 51 8.49 -25.38 8.05
N GLN A 52 8.61 -26.13 9.16
CA GLN A 52 9.59 -25.85 10.21
C GLN A 52 11.03 -26.04 9.72
N ARG A 53 11.31 -27.10 8.95
CA ARG A 53 12.64 -27.32 8.34
C ARG A 53 12.99 -26.21 7.36
N SER A 54 12.03 -25.79 6.54
CA SER A 54 12.24 -24.70 5.60
C SER A 54 12.46 -23.36 6.29
N LEU A 55 11.86 -23.11 7.45
CA LEU A 55 12.17 -21.93 8.28
C LEU A 55 13.60 -21.98 8.83
N ALA A 56 14.12 -23.18 9.10
CA ALA A 56 15.50 -23.40 9.54
C ALA A 56 16.52 -23.45 8.38
N GLY A 57 16.10 -23.17 7.14
CA GLY A 57 16.96 -23.17 5.95
C GLY A 57 17.07 -24.50 5.21
N ASP A 58 16.41 -25.57 5.68
CA ASP A 58 16.35 -26.86 4.97
C ASP A 58 15.09 -26.93 4.11
N HIS A 59 15.26 -26.72 2.81
CA HIS A 59 14.18 -26.75 1.82
C HIS A 59 14.03 -28.11 1.11
N SER A 60 14.78 -29.15 1.53
CA SER A 60 14.84 -30.44 0.84
C SER A 60 13.48 -31.13 0.71
N LEU A 61 12.58 -30.93 1.67
CA LEU A 61 11.23 -31.49 1.64
C LEU A 61 10.31 -30.80 0.63
N PHE A 62 10.63 -29.60 0.13
CA PHE A 62 9.87 -28.93 -0.93
C PHE A 62 10.32 -29.37 -2.34
N ALA A 63 10.57 -30.68 -2.49
CA ALA A 63 10.96 -31.33 -3.73
C ALA A 63 10.22 -32.66 -3.91
N GLY A 64 10.35 -33.27 -5.09
CA GLY A 64 9.79 -34.59 -5.38
C GLY A 64 8.27 -34.68 -5.14
N GLU A 65 7.81 -35.80 -4.59
CA GLU A 65 6.38 -36.07 -4.36
C GLU A 65 5.71 -35.06 -3.43
N PHE A 66 6.43 -34.52 -2.45
CA PHE A 66 5.86 -33.60 -1.48
C PHE A 66 5.35 -32.31 -2.15
N LYS A 67 6.11 -31.79 -3.13
CA LYS A 67 5.73 -30.60 -3.92
C LYS A 67 4.53 -30.84 -4.83
N HIS A 68 4.24 -32.09 -5.19
CA HIS A 68 3.11 -32.47 -6.06
C HIS A 68 1.89 -32.95 -5.26
N ARG A 69 1.96 -32.94 -3.93
CA ARG A 69 0.88 -33.36 -3.04
C ARG A 69 0.15 -32.14 -2.51
N HIS A 70 -1.13 -32.01 -2.84
CA HIS A 70 -2.01 -30.97 -2.28
C HIS A 70 -2.03 -31.01 -0.74
N SER A 71 -2.07 -29.86 -0.08
CA SER A 71 -1.92 -29.76 1.38
C SER A 71 -3.02 -30.49 2.16
N SER A 72 -4.20 -30.70 1.57
CA SER A 72 -5.27 -31.52 2.14
C SER A 72 -4.85 -32.97 2.42
N ASN A 73 -3.86 -33.48 1.68
CA ASN A 73 -3.44 -34.88 1.70
C ASN A 73 -2.23 -35.15 2.61
N TRP A 74 -1.66 -34.12 3.25
CA TRP A 74 -0.58 -34.32 4.21
C TRP A 74 -1.05 -35.12 5.43
N ARG A 75 -0.27 -36.15 5.76
CA ARG A 75 -0.56 -37.11 6.84
C ARG A 75 0.02 -36.66 8.18
N LEU A 76 -0.39 -37.31 9.27
CA LEU A 76 0.23 -37.11 10.58
C LEU A 76 1.61 -37.78 10.67
N THR A 77 2.54 -37.12 11.34
CA THR A 77 3.80 -37.73 11.78
C THR A 77 3.55 -38.65 12.98
N ASP A 78 4.51 -39.49 13.35
CA ASP A 78 4.37 -40.32 14.57
C ASP A 78 4.27 -39.49 15.85
N ARG A 79 4.85 -38.29 15.86
CA ARG A 79 4.63 -37.31 16.93
C ARG A 79 3.20 -36.81 16.91
N GLY A 80 2.66 -36.44 15.74
CA GLY A 80 1.27 -36.04 15.58
C GLY A 80 0.26 -37.10 16.01
N ARG A 81 0.55 -38.38 15.74
CA ARG A 81 -0.25 -39.52 16.19
C ARG A 81 -0.28 -39.63 17.72
N ARG A 82 0.87 -39.46 18.38
CA ARG A 82 0.95 -39.42 19.85
C ARG A 82 0.22 -38.21 20.44
N GLN A 83 0.31 -37.04 19.81
CA GLN A 83 -0.45 -35.85 20.22
C GLN A 83 -1.97 -36.08 20.13
N ALA A 84 -2.44 -36.73 19.07
CA ALA A 84 -3.85 -37.10 18.91
C ALA A 84 -4.33 -38.05 20.02
N ALA A 85 -3.56 -39.10 20.31
CA ALA A 85 -3.87 -40.03 21.41
C ALA A 85 -3.92 -39.31 22.77
N ALA A 86 -2.94 -38.45 23.06
CA ALA A 86 -2.91 -37.65 24.28
C ALA A 86 -4.12 -36.72 24.42
N ALA A 87 -4.58 -36.12 23.31
CA ALA A 87 -5.80 -35.32 23.30
C ALA A 87 -7.04 -36.13 23.64
N GLY A 88 -7.18 -37.32 23.05
CA GLY A 88 -8.26 -38.26 23.39
C GLY A 88 -8.25 -38.69 24.85
N ASP A 89 -7.08 -39.04 25.39
CA ASP A 89 -6.92 -39.42 26.79
C ASP A 89 -7.29 -38.29 27.74
N TRP A 90 -6.88 -37.07 27.42
CA TRP A 90 -7.23 -35.90 28.21
C TRP A 90 -8.74 -35.65 28.21
N LEU A 91 -9.41 -35.76 27.06
CA LEU A 91 -10.87 -35.61 26.97
C LEU A 91 -11.61 -36.65 27.82
N LYS A 92 -11.19 -37.92 27.77
CA LYS A 92 -11.77 -39.01 28.58
C LYS A 92 -11.62 -38.73 30.08
N ARG A 93 -10.43 -38.31 30.53
CA ARG A 93 -10.17 -37.97 31.94
C ARG A 93 -10.95 -36.73 32.42
N ASN A 94 -11.40 -35.88 31.51
CA ASN A 94 -12.09 -34.62 31.81
C ASN A 94 -13.62 -34.71 31.55
N ASN A 95 -14.20 -35.91 31.57
CA ASN A 95 -15.65 -36.14 31.35
C ASN A 95 -16.17 -35.66 29.99
N LEU A 96 -15.29 -35.65 28.98
CA LEU A 96 -15.57 -35.27 27.59
C LEU A 96 -15.37 -36.46 26.65
N ALA A 97 -15.73 -37.68 27.08
CA ALA A 97 -15.64 -38.87 26.24
C ALA A 97 -16.74 -38.94 25.16
N HIS A 98 -17.87 -38.23 25.38
CA HIS A 98 -19.04 -38.27 24.53
C HIS A 98 -19.51 -36.86 24.16
N PHE A 99 -19.89 -36.68 22.90
CA PHE A 99 -20.44 -35.46 22.33
C PHE A 99 -21.69 -35.79 21.52
N ASP A 100 -22.57 -34.81 21.34
CA ASP A 100 -23.77 -34.98 20.52
C ASP A 100 -23.48 -34.74 19.04
N ARG A 101 -22.45 -33.93 18.75
CA ARG A 101 -22.01 -33.62 17.39
C ARG A 101 -20.49 -33.70 17.30
N TYR A 102 -20.01 -34.49 16.33
CA TYR A 102 -18.59 -34.64 16.02
C TYR A 102 -18.31 -34.13 14.61
N LEU A 103 -17.53 -33.06 14.48
CA LEU A 103 -17.14 -32.50 13.19
C LEU A 103 -15.64 -32.63 12.99
N VAL A 104 -15.22 -32.94 11.77
CA VAL A 104 -13.80 -33.01 11.40
C VAL A 104 -13.59 -32.37 10.04
N SER A 105 -12.49 -31.65 9.88
CA SER A 105 -12.11 -31.17 8.56
C SER A 105 -11.85 -32.32 7.61
N GLU A 106 -12.19 -32.12 6.33
CA GLU A 106 -11.93 -33.08 5.26
C GLU A 106 -10.44 -33.36 4.97
N TYR A 107 -9.53 -32.61 5.59
CA TYR A 107 -8.10 -32.79 5.39
C TYR A 107 -7.58 -33.98 6.20
N LEU A 108 -6.77 -34.85 5.58
CA LEU A 108 -6.41 -36.16 6.12
C LEU A 108 -5.78 -36.10 7.52
N ARG A 109 -4.89 -35.14 7.79
CA ARG A 109 -4.30 -34.93 9.13
C ARG A 109 -5.34 -34.69 10.23
N ALA A 110 -6.44 -34.01 9.93
CA ALA A 110 -7.52 -33.76 10.88
C ALA A 110 -8.35 -35.04 11.08
N MET A 111 -8.69 -35.75 9.99
CA MET A 111 -9.36 -37.06 10.05
C MET A 111 -8.55 -38.10 10.84
N GLU A 112 -7.25 -38.19 10.60
CA GLU A 112 -6.36 -39.07 11.36
C GLU A 112 -6.30 -38.68 12.84
N THR A 113 -6.30 -37.38 13.15
CA THR A 113 -6.33 -36.91 14.53
C THR A 113 -7.63 -37.36 15.21
N ALA A 114 -8.77 -37.12 14.55
CA ALA A 114 -10.09 -37.51 15.04
C ALA A 114 -10.21 -39.02 15.29
N GLY A 115 -9.76 -39.85 14.34
CA GLY A 115 -9.78 -41.30 14.48
C GLY A 115 -8.85 -41.81 15.59
N ARG A 116 -7.70 -41.16 15.80
CA ARG A 116 -6.69 -41.59 16.79
C ARG A 116 -6.95 -41.10 18.21
N MET A 117 -7.90 -40.18 18.43
CA MET A 117 -8.33 -39.82 19.78
C MET A 117 -9.04 -40.98 20.51
N GLY A 118 -9.56 -41.98 19.78
CA GLY A 118 -10.17 -43.17 20.38
C GLY A 118 -11.35 -42.85 21.30
N LEU A 119 -12.19 -41.89 20.90
CA LEU A 119 -13.40 -41.53 21.64
C LEU A 119 -14.49 -42.59 21.45
N PRO A 120 -15.04 -43.19 22.53
CA PRO A 120 -16.02 -44.27 22.40
C PRO A 120 -17.30 -43.82 21.69
N GLY A 121 -17.71 -44.59 20.66
CA GLY A 121 -18.96 -44.34 19.93
C GLY A 121 -18.97 -43.06 19.07
N ALA A 122 -17.82 -42.43 18.83
CA ALA A 122 -17.74 -41.19 18.05
C ALA A 122 -18.21 -41.37 16.60
N ARG A 123 -19.07 -40.47 16.13
CA ARG A 123 -19.61 -40.45 14.75
C ARG A 123 -19.28 -39.14 14.06
N TRP A 124 -18.12 -39.10 13.40
CA TRP A 124 -17.58 -37.91 12.76
C TRP A 124 -18.28 -37.56 11.44
N TYR A 125 -18.65 -36.30 11.30
CA TYR A 125 -19.08 -35.70 10.03
C TYR A 125 -17.92 -34.90 9.46
N ALA A 126 -17.53 -35.21 8.23
CA ALA A 126 -16.53 -34.43 7.51
C ALA A 126 -17.19 -33.12 7.03
N GLU A 127 -16.59 -31.98 7.38
CA GLU A 127 -17.15 -30.65 7.14
C GLU A 127 -16.15 -29.78 6.38
N MET A 128 -16.55 -29.31 5.20
CA MET A 128 -15.74 -28.49 4.32
C MET A 128 -15.54 -27.08 4.89
N LEU A 129 -16.50 -26.54 5.64
CA LEU A 129 -16.44 -25.20 6.22
C LEU A 129 -15.34 -25.03 7.29
N ILE A 130 -14.67 -26.12 7.71
CA ILE A 130 -13.56 -26.11 8.68
C ILE A 130 -12.24 -26.62 8.08
N ARG A 131 -12.11 -26.67 6.75
CA ARG A 131 -10.81 -26.86 6.08
C ARG A 131 -9.82 -25.78 6.45
N GLU A 132 -8.51 -26.04 6.34
CA GLU A 132 -7.49 -25.03 6.61
C GLU A 132 -7.67 -23.83 5.67
N ARG A 133 -7.21 -22.66 6.12
CA ARG A 133 -7.08 -21.48 5.26
C ARG A 133 -6.34 -21.83 3.97
N ASP A 134 -6.90 -21.45 2.84
CA ASP A 134 -6.22 -21.60 1.56
C ASP A 134 -5.09 -20.58 1.44
N TRP A 135 -3.86 -21.06 1.27
CA TRP A 135 -2.69 -20.21 1.05
C TRP A 135 -2.40 -19.93 -0.42
N GLY A 136 -3.27 -20.41 -1.33
CA GLY A 136 -3.21 -20.16 -2.76
C GLY A 136 -1.85 -20.53 -3.34
N ALA A 137 -1.27 -19.61 -4.12
CA ALA A 137 0.03 -19.79 -4.75
C ALA A 137 1.16 -20.10 -3.75
N MET A 138 1.02 -19.72 -2.48
CA MET A 138 2.07 -19.92 -1.47
C MET A 138 2.07 -21.31 -0.83
N ASP A 139 0.99 -22.09 -0.94
CA ASP A 139 0.77 -23.29 -0.12
C ASP A 139 1.87 -24.34 -0.27
N LEU A 140 2.38 -24.53 -1.50
CA LEU A 140 3.42 -25.51 -1.85
C LEU A 140 4.81 -24.88 -2.07
N MET A 141 5.00 -23.62 -1.66
CA MET A 141 6.29 -22.93 -1.75
C MET A 141 7.10 -23.09 -0.46
N SER A 142 8.40 -23.36 -0.61
CA SER A 142 9.37 -23.22 0.47
C SER A 142 9.44 -21.77 0.96
N GLU A 143 9.98 -21.54 2.16
CA GLU A 143 10.21 -20.18 2.67
C GLU A 143 11.09 -19.35 1.77
N GLN A 144 12.14 -19.95 1.21
CA GLN A 144 13.02 -19.27 0.26
C GLN A 144 12.26 -18.89 -1.01
N GLU A 145 11.42 -19.79 -1.54
CA GLU A 145 10.60 -19.45 -2.71
C GLU A 145 9.58 -18.35 -2.40
N ARG A 146 8.93 -18.36 -1.23
CA ARG A 146 8.03 -17.27 -0.82
C ARG A 146 8.80 -15.95 -0.71
N PHE A 147 9.98 -15.98 -0.10
CA PHE A 147 10.82 -14.80 0.05
C PHE A 147 11.37 -14.28 -1.28
N ILE A 148 11.63 -15.12 -2.27
CA ILE A 148 12.16 -14.67 -3.57
C ILE A 148 11.02 -14.22 -4.50
N LYS A 149 9.95 -15.01 -4.58
CA LYS A 149 8.89 -14.84 -5.59
C LYS A 149 7.76 -13.92 -5.14
N MET A 150 7.59 -13.73 -3.83
CA MET A 150 6.39 -13.10 -3.25
C MET A 150 6.72 -12.02 -2.20
N GLN A 151 7.80 -11.26 -2.39
CA GLN A 151 8.26 -10.24 -1.43
C GLN A 151 7.20 -9.20 -1.08
N ASP A 152 6.52 -8.69 -2.10
CA ASP A 152 5.49 -7.66 -1.90
C ASP A 152 4.28 -8.23 -1.14
N GLU A 153 3.96 -9.50 -1.35
CA GLU A 153 2.90 -10.21 -0.63
C GLU A 153 3.28 -10.47 0.84
N LEU A 154 4.56 -10.76 1.12
CA LEU A 154 5.06 -10.86 2.49
C LEU A 154 4.97 -9.51 3.21
N LYS A 155 5.31 -8.40 2.55
CA LYS A 155 5.11 -7.04 3.11
C LYS A 155 3.64 -6.72 3.35
N ARG A 156 2.75 -7.08 2.42
CA ARG A 156 1.29 -6.93 2.59
C ARG A 156 0.77 -7.72 3.79
N ARG A 157 1.30 -8.94 3.99
CA ARG A 157 0.99 -9.76 5.17
C ARG A 157 1.45 -9.10 6.47
N GLU A 158 2.61 -8.45 6.47
CA GLU A 158 3.15 -7.72 7.63
C GLU A 158 2.33 -6.47 7.97
N LEU A 159 1.75 -5.78 6.97
CA LEU A 159 0.86 -4.63 7.23
C LEU A 159 -0.37 -5.02 8.04
N ASN A 160 -1.01 -6.15 7.70
CA ASN A 160 -2.11 -6.67 8.49
C ASN A 160 -2.37 -8.18 8.24
N ARG A 161 -2.00 -9.02 9.21
CA ARG A 161 -2.14 -10.49 9.10
C ARG A 161 -3.59 -10.97 9.04
N PHE A 162 -4.53 -10.21 9.62
CA PHE A 162 -5.94 -10.60 9.71
C PHE A 162 -6.67 -10.44 8.36
N TYR A 163 -6.41 -9.32 7.68
CA TYR A 163 -7.05 -8.98 6.39
C TYR A 163 -6.28 -9.43 5.16
N TYR A 164 -4.97 -9.68 5.29
CA TYR A 164 -4.15 -10.19 4.18
C TYR A 164 -4.71 -11.50 3.62
N ALA A 165 -4.81 -11.62 2.29
CA ALA A 165 -5.07 -12.85 1.56
C ALA A 165 -3.89 -13.11 0.59
N PRO A 166 -3.27 -14.30 0.60
CA PRO A 166 -2.25 -14.62 -0.38
C PRO A 166 -2.86 -14.75 -1.78
N PRO A 167 -2.06 -14.60 -2.86
CA PRO A 167 -2.56 -14.70 -4.23
C PRO A 167 -3.33 -16.01 -4.49
N GLY A 168 -4.60 -15.88 -4.86
CA GLY A 168 -5.50 -17.02 -5.10
C GLY A 168 -5.93 -17.78 -3.84
N GLY A 169 -5.66 -17.27 -2.64
CA GLY A 169 -6.05 -17.88 -1.36
C GLY A 169 -7.06 -17.04 -0.57
N GLU A 170 -7.17 -17.32 0.73
CA GLU A 170 -8.15 -16.71 1.63
C GLU A 170 -7.49 -15.79 2.67
N SER A 171 -8.19 -14.75 3.12
CA SER A 171 -7.82 -14.01 4.33
C SER A 171 -8.35 -14.69 5.58
N LEU A 172 -7.77 -14.38 6.75
CA LEU A 172 -8.32 -14.88 8.01
C LEU A 172 -9.72 -14.30 8.28
N ALA A 173 -9.99 -13.07 7.85
CA ALA A 173 -11.32 -12.48 7.85
C ALA A 173 -12.34 -13.32 7.03
N ALA A 174 -11.96 -13.81 5.85
CA ALA A 174 -12.81 -14.71 5.06
C ALA A 174 -13.03 -16.05 5.75
N VAL A 175 -11.99 -16.61 6.38
CA VAL A 175 -12.11 -17.83 7.21
C VAL A 175 -13.07 -17.60 8.38
N ALA A 176 -13.07 -16.41 8.98
CA ALA A 176 -13.98 -16.06 10.08
C ALA A 176 -15.45 -15.99 9.63
N GLN A 177 -15.73 -15.56 8.40
CA GLN A 177 -17.09 -15.56 7.85
C GLN A 177 -17.66 -16.98 7.67
N ARG A 178 -16.85 -17.94 7.19
CA ARG A 178 -17.30 -19.34 7.12
C ARG A 178 -17.40 -19.99 8.50
N ALA A 179 -16.54 -19.60 9.45
CA ALA A 179 -16.67 -20.01 10.85
C ALA A 179 -17.99 -19.51 11.46
N ASP A 180 -18.41 -18.28 11.18
CA ASP A 180 -19.72 -17.74 11.60
C ASP A 180 -20.88 -18.59 11.06
N ARG A 181 -20.80 -19.01 9.79
CA ARG A 181 -21.81 -19.90 9.19
C ARG A 181 -21.91 -21.23 9.94
N LEU A 182 -20.78 -21.87 10.25
CA LEU A 182 -20.79 -23.12 11.02
C LEU A 182 -21.32 -22.91 12.44
N LEU A 183 -20.86 -21.86 13.13
CA LEU A 183 -21.34 -21.53 14.49
C LEU A 183 -22.84 -21.25 14.50
N GLY A 184 -23.37 -20.63 13.44
CA GLY A 184 -24.81 -20.46 13.23
C GLY A 184 -25.56 -21.78 13.14
N ILE A 185 -25.07 -22.70 12.29
CA ILE A 185 -25.64 -24.05 12.12
C ILE A 185 -25.61 -24.81 13.45
N LEU A 186 -24.45 -24.84 14.12
CA LEU A 186 -24.29 -25.53 15.40
C LEU A 186 -25.22 -24.97 16.48
N ASN A 187 -25.35 -23.64 16.57
CA ASN A 187 -26.26 -23.02 17.53
C ASN A 187 -27.72 -23.38 17.22
N HIS A 188 -28.10 -23.46 15.95
CA HIS A 188 -29.46 -23.83 15.55
C HIS A 188 -29.78 -25.31 15.81
N GLU A 189 -28.90 -26.23 15.38
CA GLU A 189 -29.15 -27.68 15.43
C GLU A 189 -28.80 -28.32 16.78
N CYS A 190 -27.86 -27.73 17.51
CA CYS A 190 -27.25 -28.33 18.69
C CYS A 190 -27.58 -27.54 19.97
N HIS A 191 -28.85 -27.13 20.12
CA HIS A 191 -29.33 -26.48 21.35
C HIS A 191 -29.05 -27.32 22.59
N ASP A 192 -28.39 -26.72 23.59
CA ASP A 192 -28.00 -27.32 24.87
C ASP A 192 -27.20 -28.63 24.76
N LYS A 193 -26.64 -28.91 23.58
CA LYS A 193 -25.79 -30.08 23.29
C LYS A 193 -24.31 -29.72 23.33
N ARG A 194 -23.46 -30.75 23.29
CA ARG A 194 -22.00 -30.62 23.24
C ARG A 194 -21.49 -30.98 21.85
N ALA A 195 -20.64 -30.12 21.30
CA ALA A 195 -19.99 -30.37 20.00
C ALA A 195 -18.48 -30.44 20.15
N ILE A 196 -17.86 -31.31 19.35
CA ILE A 196 -16.41 -31.39 19.17
C ILE A 196 -16.07 -31.16 17.70
N VAL A 197 -15.02 -30.38 17.46
CA VAL A 197 -14.55 -29.99 16.13
C VAL A 197 -13.05 -30.22 16.05
N VAL A 198 -12.60 -31.04 15.12
CA VAL A 198 -11.18 -31.25 14.83
C VAL A 198 -10.82 -30.52 13.53
N ALA A 199 -10.01 -29.48 13.65
CA ALA A 199 -9.72 -28.54 12.58
C ALA A 199 -8.23 -28.13 12.57
N HIS A 200 -7.95 -26.90 12.13
CA HIS A 200 -6.60 -26.41 11.87
C HIS A 200 -6.32 -25.09 12.60
N GLY A 201 -5.06 -24.66 12.59
CA GLY A 201 -4.61 -23.53 13.41
C GLY A 201 -5.33 -22.22 13.06
N GLU A 202 -5.32 -21.83 11.79
CA GLU A 202 -5.94 -20.56 11.34
C GLU A 202 -7.46 -20.61 11.51
N VAL A 203 -8.10 -21.76 11.25
CA VAL A 203 -9.55 -21.93 11.45
C VAL A 203 -9.93 -21.74 12.92
N ILE A 204 -9.14 -22.30 13.83
CA ILE A 204 -9.41 -22.13 15.27
C ILE A 204 -9.21 -20.67 15.65
N TRP A 205 -8.14 -20.01 15.20
CA TRP A 205 -7.97 -18.57 15.40
C TRP A 205 -9.17 -17.77 14.90
N ALA A 206 -9.66 -18.06 13.70
CA ALA A 206 -10.86 -17.44 13.16
C ALA A 206 -12.09 -17.72 14.02
N MET A 207 -12.27 -18.92 14.57
CA MET A 207 -13.36 -19.19 15.51
C MET A 207 -13.19 -18.43 16.83
N ARG A 208 -11.96 -18.31 17.36
CA ARG A 208 -11.67 -17.54 18.57
C ARG A 208 -12.09 -16.08 18.41
N THR A 209 -11.77 -15.45 17.29
CA THR A 209 -12.12 -14.03 17.08
C THR A 209 -13.62 -13.80 17.10
N ARG A 210 -14.42 -14.79 16.66
CA ARG A 210 -15.89 -14.73 16.68
C ARG A 210 -16.47 -15.08 18.04
N LEU A 211 -15.99 -16.13 18.68
CA LEU A 211 -16.46 -16.61 19.98
C LEU A 211 -16.12 -15.62 21.11
N GLU A 212 -14.90 -15.07 21.08
CA GLU A 212 -14.36 -14.14 22.08
C GLU A 212 -14.61 -12.67 21.71
N ARG A 213 -15.18 -12.36 20.53
CA ARG A 213 -15.35 -10.98 20.01
C ARG A 213 -14.04 -10.18 20.03
N MET A 214 -12.96 -10.85 19.68
CA MET A 214 -11.62 -10.28 19.61
C MET A 214 -11.54 -9.30 18.46
N SER A 215 -10.89 -8.15 18.67
CA SER A 215 -10.53 -7.25 17.58
C SER A 215 -9.38 -7.84 16.75
N GLN A 216 -9.22 -7.36 15.53
CA GLN A 216 -8.06 -7.59 14.68
C GLN A 216 -6.73 -7.25 15.39
N ASP A 217 -6.71 -6.18 16.20
CA ASP A 217 -5.49 -5.75 16.91
C ASP A 217 -5.13 -6.75 18.00
N THR A 218 -6.11 -7.15 18.83
CA THR A 218 -5.89 -8.17 19.86
C THR A 218 -5.49 -9.52 19.25
N PHE A 219 -6.04 -9.87 18.07
CA PHE A 219 -5.59 -11.04 17.33
C PHE A 219 -4.12 -10.95 16.92
N ILE A 220 -3.68 -9.80 16.36
CA ILE A 220 -2.29 -9.56 15.96
C ILE A 220 -1.37 -9.58 17.19
N GLU A 221 -1.74 -8.89 18.26
CA GLU A 221 -1.00 -8.86 19.53
C GLU A 221 -0.78 -10.27 20.09
N LEU A 222 -1.81 -11.12 20.10
CA LEU A 222 -1.67 -12.51 20.58
C LEU A 222 -0.80 -13.36 19.66
N GLN A 223 -0.92 -13.19 18.34
CA GLN A 223 -0.07 -13.84 17.35
C GLN A 223 1.41 -13.46 17.51
N GLU A 224 1.69 -12.22 17.89
CA GLU A 224 3.04 -11.64 17.96
C GLU A 224 3.62 -11.59 19.37
N SER A 225 2.84 -11.93 20.39
CA SER A 225 3.21 -11.88 21.82
C SER A 225 4.51 -12.61 22.19
N GLY A 226 4.98 -13.53 21.36
CA GLY A 226 6.13 -14.42 21.63
C GLY A 226 5.87 -15.42 22.76
N ARG A 227 4.76 -15.31 23.50
CA ARG A 227 4.40 -16.20 24.60
C ARG A 227 3.87 -17.51 24.04
N MET A 228 4.54 -18.61 24.37
CA MET A 228 4.14 -19.92 23.87
C MET A 228 2.72 -20.32 24.28
N VAL A 229 2.21 -19.81 25.41
CA VAL A 229 0.85 -20.09 25.91
C VAL A 229 -0.26 -19.43 25.08
N ASP A 230 0.05 -18.37 24.32
CA ASP A 230 -0.92 -17.67 23.48
C ASP A 230 -1.11 -18.35 22.11
N GLN A 231 -0.20 -19.26 21.76
CA GLN A 231 -0.15 -19.93 20.46
C GLN A 231 -1.00 -21.22 20.44
N ILE A 232 -1.63 -21.50 19.29
CA ILE A 232 -2.42 -22.71 19.08
C ILE A 232 -1.51 -23.81 18.53
N HIS A 233 -0.95 -24.65 19.40
CA HIS A 233 -0.07 -25.77 19.02
C HIS A 233 -0.79 -26.95 18.37
N ASN A 234 -0.06 -27.85 17.71
CA ASN A 234 -0.63 -29.11 17.22
C ASN A 234 -1.17 -29.98 18.37
N GLY A 235 -2.36 -30.57 18.18
CA GLY A 235 -3.05 -31.32 19.23
C GLY A 235 -3.57 -30.47 20.40
N HIS A 236 -3.60 -29.14 20.27
CA HIS A 236 -4.13 -28.23 21.29
C HIS A 236 -5.67 -28.30 21.32
N ILE A 237 -6.24 -28.30 22.53
CA ILE A 237 -7.67 -28.30 22.81
C ILE A 237 -8.09 -26.93 23.38
N LEU A 238 -9.09 -26.30 22.76
CA LEU A 238 -9.83 -25.18 23.33
C LEU A 238 -11.24 -25.65 23.69
N HIS A 239 -11.62 -25.53 24.96
CA HIS A 239 -12.93 -25.93 25.43
C HIS A 239 -13.71 -24.71 25.90
N TYR A 240 -14.77 -24.37 25.18
CA TYR A 240 -15.70 -23.30 25.50
C TYR A 240 -16.92 -23.86 26.20
N THR A 241 -17.38 -23.18 27.26
CA THR A 241 -18.57 -23.60 28.01
C THR A 241 -19.46 -22.42 28.38
N ARG A 242 -20.77 -22.67 28.38
CA ARG A 242 -21.80 -21.78 28.97
C ARG A 242 -21.97 -22.01 30.46
N LYS A 243 -21.54 -23.17 30.95
CA LYS A 243 -21.67 -23.54 32.35
C LYS A 243 -20.54 -22.90 33.12
N ASP A 244 -20.88 -22.00 34.04
CA ASP A 244 -19.90 -21.43 34.94
C ASP A 244 -19.17 -22.55 35.71
N PRO A 245 -17.84 -22.68 35.59
CA PRO A 245 -17.10 -23.76 36.21
C PRO A 245 -17.10 -23.75 37.74
N GLN A 246 -17.34 -22.59 38.37
CA GLN A 246 -17.36 -22.42 39.82
C GLN A 246 -18.78 -22.57 40.37
N THR A 247 -19.76 -21.93 39.74
CA THR A 247 -21.15 -21.88 40.25
C THR A 247 -22.08 -22.91 39.62
N GLY A 248 -21.69 -23.52 38.51
CA GLY A 248 -22.50 -24.47 37.74
C GLY A 248 -23.68 -23.85 36.99
N LYS A 249 -23.89 -22.53 37.09
CA LYS A 249 -25.00 -21.82 36.44
C LYS A 249 -24.81 -21.76 34.92
N MET A 250 -25.90 -21.90 34.18
CA MET A 250 -25.91 -21.83 32.72
C MET A 250 -26.08 -20.39 32.25
N ALA A 251 -25.12 -19.89 31.46
CA ALA A 251 -25.18 -18.60 30.80
C ALA A 251 -25.89 -18.68 29.42
N PRO A 252 -26.40 -17.56 28.88
CA PRO A 252 -27.01 -17.52 27.54
C PRO A 252 -26.00 -17.66 26.38
N TYR A 253 -24.70 -17.48 26.64
CA TYR A 253 -23.60 -17.61 25.68
C TYR A 253 -22.34 -18.15 26.38
N PHE A 254 -21.35 -18.62 25.62
CA PHE A 254 -20.11 -19.13 26.22
C PHE A 254 -19.46 -18.06 27.09
N THR A 255 -19.21 -18.34 28.36
CA THR A 255 -18.62 -17.39 29.31
C THR A 255 -17.19 -17.73 29.69
N HIS A 256 -16.79 -19.00 29.50
CA HIS A 256 -15.49 -19.48 29.89
C HIS A 256 -14.85 -20.31 28.77
N VAL A 257 -13.52 -20.24 28.70
CA VAL A 257 -12.69 -21.06 27.84
C VAL A 257 -11.52 -21.60 28.65
N ARG A 258 -11.12 -22.85 28.39
CA ARG A 258 -9.83 -23.39 28.84
C ARG A 258 -9.00 -23.83 27.64
N SER A 259 -7.71 -23.55 27.69
CA SER A 259 -6.74 -23.80 26.61
C SER A 259 -5.71 -24.81 27.10
N VAL A 260 -5.63 -25.97 26.43
CA VAL A 260 -4.83 -27.09 26.93
C VAL A 260 -4.02 -27.73 25.82
N CYS A 261 -2.74 -27.94 26.07
CA CYS A 261 -1.84 -28.83 25.34
C CYS A 261 -1.61 -30.12 26.14
N PRO A 262 -2.37 -31.20 25.87
CA PRO A 262 -2.36 -32.41 26.69
C PRO A 262 -1.01 -33.11 26.81
N TRP A 263 -0.14 -32.92 25.81
CA TRP A 263 1.19 -33.53 25.75
C TRP A 263 2.30 -32.61 26.29
N ASN A 264 1.98 -31.36 26.68
CA ASN A 264 2.91 -30.43 27.30
C ASN A 264 2.17 -29.36 28.12
N GLU A 265 2.08 -29.57 29.43
CA GLU A 265 1.36 -28.69 30.36
C GLU A 265 1.94 -27.26 30.41
N LYS A 266 3.24 -27.07 30.14
CA LYS A 266 3.87 -25.74 30.14
C LYS A 266 3.30 -24.81 29.07
N LEU A 267 2.67 -25.37 28.04
CA LEU A 267 2.02 -24.63 26.96
C LEU A 267 0.54 -24.31 27.27
N SER A 268 0.03 -24.75 28.44
CA SER A 268 -1.37 -24.59 28.83
C SER A 268 -1.51 -23.49 29.89
N PRO A 269 -2.30 -22.42 29.62
CA PRO A 269 -2.81 -21.57 30.67
C PRO A 269 -3.49 -22.38 31.78
N LYS A 270 -3.36 -21.95 33.04
CA LYS A 270 -3.91 -22.70 34.18
C LYS A 270 -5.43 -22.50 34.28
N GLY A 271 -6.17 -23.60 34.12
CA GLY A 271 -7.59 -23.68 34.45
C GLY A 271 -8.53 -22.99 33.46
N TRP A 272 -9.71 -22.61 33.95
CA TRP A 272 -10.73 -21.90 33.19
C TRP A 272 -10.47 -20.41 33.20
N MET A 273 -10.55 -19.79 32.03
CA MET A 273 -10.46 -18.34 31.84
C MET A 273 -11.84 -17.81 31.47
N LYS A 274 -12.21 -16.66 32.04
CA LYS A 274 -13.42 -15.95 31.63
C LYS A 274 -13.18 -15.29 30.28
N ILE A 275 -14.15 -15.40 29.39
CA ILE A 275 -14.09 -14.77 28.06
C ILE A 275 -14.44 -13.30 28.23
N ASP A 276 -13.45 -12.45 28.06
CA ASP A 276 -13.66 -11.02 27.96
C ASP A 276 -14.20 -10.67 26.58
N ARG A 277 -15.28 -9.89 26.53
CA ARG A 277 -15.89 -9.42 25.29
C ARG A 277 -16.02 -7.92 25.40
N PRO A 278 -15.13 -7.16 24.76
CA PRO A 278 -15.12 -5.72 24.92
C PRO A 278 -16.45 -5.14 24.41
N VAL A 279 -17.02 -4.25 25.22
CA VAL A 279 -18.15 -3.39 24.86
C VAL A 279 -17.64 -1.97 24.97
N TYR A 280 -17.79 -1.21 23.90
CA TYR A 280 -17.25 0.14 23.83
C TYR A 280 -18.38 1.15 23.97
N ASP A 281 -18.22 2.09 24.89
CA ASP A 281 -18.99 3.33 24.88
C ASP A 281 -18.32 4.36 23.97
N ASN A 282 -18.96 5.52 23.78
CA ASN A 282 -18.44 6.57 22.90
C ASN A 282 -17.04 7.05 23.32
N GLN A 283 -16.75 7.13 24.62
CA GLN A 283 -15.45 7.59 25.11
C GLN A 283 -14.36 6.57 24.82
N LEU A 284 -14.63 5.29 25.08
CA LEU A 284 -13.68 4.20 24.80
C LEU A 284 -13.45 4.03 23.30
N LEU A 285 -14.48 4.21 22.46
CA LEU A 285 -14.35 4.22 21.00
C LEU A 285 -13.40 5.33 20.53
N LEU A 286 -13.60 6.56 21.01
CA LEU A 286 -12.76 7.70 20.65
C LEU A 286 -11.32 7.52 21.15
N ALA A 287 -11.13 7.09 22.40
CA ALA A 287 -9.79 6.80 22.95
C ALA A 287 -9.08 5.69 22.18
N THR A 288 -9.80 4.64 21.75
CA THR A 288 -9.23 3.58 20.91
C THR A 288 -8.81 4.12 19.54
N ALA A 289 -9.61 5.00 18.93
CA ALA A 289 -9.24 5.65 17.67
C ALA A 289 -8.01 6.56 17.83
N GLU A 290 -7.87 7.26 18.96
CA GLU A 290 -6.74 8.14 19.27
C GLU A 290 -5.42 7.39 19.51
N ARG A 291 -5.45 6.09 19.86
CA ARG A 291 -4.23 5.26 19.96
C ARG A 291 -3.48 5.15 18.63
N VAL A 292 -4.19 5.29 17.50
CA VAL A 292 -3.58 5.30 16.18
C VAL A 292 -3.29 6.75 15.80
N PRO A 293 -2.02 7.13 15.60
CA PRO A 293 -1.68 8.50 15.23
C PRO A 293 -2.43 8.96 13.99
N ARG A 294 -3.01 10.15 14.05
CA ARG A 294 -3.60 10.79 12.88
C ARG A 294 -2.47 11.17 11.93
N MET A 295 -2.41 10.51 10.79
CA MET A 295 -1.45 10.86 9.72
C MET A 295 -1.92 12.10 8.93
N ILE A 296 -3.21 12.42 8.99
CA ILE A 296 -3.81 13.61 8.37
C ILE A 296 -4.42 14.44 9.51
N ILE A 297 -3.83 15.60 9.77
CA ILE A 297 -4.22 16.49 10.85
C ILE A 297 -4.67 17.82 10.23
N SER A 298 -5.87 18.30 10.55
CA SER A 298 -6.33 19.61 10.10
C SER A 298 -5.64 20.73 10.89
N GLU A 299 -5.48 21.91 10.28
CA GLU A 299 -4.99 23.11 10.97
C GLU A 299 -5.87 23.41 12.20
N GLU A 300 -7.19 23.28 12.09
CA GLU A 300 -8.13 23.46 13.21
C GLU A 300 -7.90 22.47 14.38
N TYR A 301 -7.53 21.22 14.09
CA TYR A 301 -7.20 20.24 15.13
C TYR A 301 -5.85 20.54 15.77
N LEU A 302 -4.87 20.98 15.00
CA LEU A 302 -3.57 21.42 15.52
C LEU A 302 -3.75 22.63 16.46
N GLU A 303 -4.56 23.60 16.06
CA GLU A 303 -4.89 24.77 16.88
C GLU A 303 -5.62 24.36 18.17
N LYS A 304 -6.68 23.56 18.08
CA LYS A 304 -7.43 23.11 19.27
C LYS A 304 -6.61 22.24 20.22
N THR A 305 -5.73 21.39 19.69
CA THR A 305 -4.98 20.40 20.49
C THR A 305 -3.67 20.97 21.04
N TYR A 306 -2.98 21.84 20.28
CA TYR A 306 -1.65 22.34 20.63
C TYR A 306 -1.59 23.83 20.97
N ASN A 307 -2.49 24.69 20.45
CA ASN A 307 -2.53 26.11 20.86
C ASN A 307 -3.30 26.35 22.17
N GLY A 308 -4.06 25.37 22.67
CA GLY A 308 -4.64 25.39 24.02
C GLY A 308 -3.63 25.25 25.16
N ALA A 309 -2.38 24.86 24.87
CA ALA A 309 -1.33 24.60 25.86
C ALA A 309 -0.34 25.78 26.07
N LYS A 310 -0.66 26.99 25.58
CA LYS A 310 0.10 28.21 25.91
C LYS A 310 -0.78 29.23 26.65
N LYS A 311 -0.90 29.03 27.96
CA LYS A 311 -0.91 30.09 28.97
C LYS A 311 -0.25 29.52 30.23
N LEU A 312 1.07 29.56 30.27
CA LEU A 312 1.75 29.71 31.56
C LEU A 312 1.50 31.14 32.04
N PRO A 313 1.31 31.40 33.34
CA PRO A 313 0.99 32.74 33.83
C PRO A 313 2.18 33.67 33.60
N ASP A 314 1.92 34.82 33.01
CA ASP A 314 2.87 35.92 32.90
C ASP A 314 3.35 36.33 34.29
N GLN A 315 4.68 36.35 34.48
CA GLN A 315 5.30 37.19 35.50
C GLN A 315 5.64 38.53 34.85
N ASP A 316 5.09 39.57 35.46
CA ASP A 316 5.27 40.98 35.17
C ASP A 316 6.71 41.35 34.79
N PHE A 317 6.89 42.07 33.69
CA PHE A 317 7.74 43.26 33.71
C PHE A 317 7.17 44.33 32.77
N LEU A 318 7.03 45.49 33.38
CA LEU A 318 6.39 46.73 32.95
C LEU A 318 7.06 47.43 31.76
N SER A 319 6.32 48.43 31.30
CA SER A 319 6.70 49.63 30.54
C SER A 319 6.74 49.43 29.03
N ASP A 320 6.16 50.30 28.22
CA ASP A 320 5.32 51.48 28.44
C ASP A 320 4.76 51.84 27.06
N HIS A 321 3.57 52.46 27.04
CA HIS A 321 3.12 53.50 26.10
C HIS A 321 3.43 53.32 24.58
N ASP A 322 2.47 53.31 23.66
CA ASP A 322 1.36 54.25 23.54
C ASP A 322 0.32 53.80 22.51
N THR A 323 -0.93 54.17 22.82
CA THR A 323 -2.09 54.59 21.99
C THR A 323 -1.88 54.71 20.46
N SER A 324 -2.82 54.38 19.56
CA SER A 324 -4.25 54.76 19.54
C SER A 324 -5.06 54.08 18.41
N PHE A 325 -6.29 53.66 18.72
CA PHE A 325 -7.61 53.88 18.06
C PHE A 325 -7.64 54.53 16.64
N ALA A 326 -8.56 54.26 15.69
CA ALA A 326 -9.99 53.87 15.67
C ALA A 326 -10.34 53.33 14.25
N THR A 327 -11.15 52.27 14.06
CA THR A 327 -12.60 52.19 13.74
C THR A 327 -13.24 53.28 12.85
N ASP A 328 -13.92 52.81 11.78
CA ASP A 328 -15.23 53.23 11.22
C ASP A 328 -15.19 53.20 9.68
N GLU A 329 -16.25 52.99 8.89
CA GLU A 329 -17.58 52.37 8.98
C GLU A 329 -18.00 52.16 7.50
N ALA A 330 -19.09 51.41 7.28
CA ALA A 330 -19.54 50.90 5.99
C ALA A 330 -20.15 51.94 5.01
N THR A 331 -20.13 51.65 3.71
CA THR A 331 -21.23 51.93 2.76
C THR A 331 -21.01 51.23 1.39
N GLU A 332 -21.98 50.40 0.98
CA GLU A 332 -22.22 49.96 -0.42
C GLU A 332 -23.11 51.00 -1.14
N PRO A 333 -23.15 51.16 -2.49
CA PRO A 333 -23.52 50.07 -3.43
C PRO A 333 -23.04 50.11 -4.92
N ALA A 334 -23.22 48.94 -5.57
CA ALA A 334 -23.59 48.65 -6.97
C ALA A 334 -22.87 49.25 -8.22
N ALA A 335 -22.31 48.31 -9.00
CA ALA A 335 -22.29 48.18 -10.47
C ALA A 335 -21.59 49.24 -11.36
N SER A 336 -20.43 48.88 -11.93
CA SER A 336 -20.30 48.66 -13.39
C SER A 336 -18.93 48.09 -13.76
N THR A 337 -18.95 47.32 -14.84
CA THR A 337 -17.86 46.62 -15.51
C THR A 337 -16.69 47.51 -15.95
N THR A 338 -15.49 47.20 -15.49
CA THR A 338 -14.25 47.23 -16.29
C THR A 338 -13.22 46.33 -15.63
N LYS A 339 -12.89 45.20 -16.28
CA LYS A 339 -11.77 44.34 -15.86
C LYS A 339 -10.47 45.14 -16.03
N LYS A 340 -9.94 45.70 -14.93
CA LYS A 340 -8.52 46.03 -14.84
C LYS A 340 -7.78 44.73 -14.57
N GLU A 341 -7.00 44.29 -15.55
CA GLU A 341 -5.93 43.33 -15.35
C GLU A 341 -5.01 43.87 -14.25
N GLU A 342 -5.09 43.30 -13.05
CA GLU A 342 -4.01 43.43 -12.08
C GLU A 342 -2.81 42.67 -12.63
N ARG A 343 -1.95 43.39 -13.35
CA ARG A 343 -0.57 42.99 -13.55
C ARG A 343 0.04 42.80 -12.16
N GLN A 344 0.14 41.55 -11.72
CA GLN A 344 1.02 41.18 -10.61
C GLN A 344 2.40 41.77 -10.92
N ALA A 345 2.90 42.59 -9.99
CA ALA A 345 4.24 43.14 -10.08
C ALA A 345 5.22 42.00 -10.39
N PRO A 346 6.15 42.17 -11.35
CA PRO A 346 7.15 41.16 -11.62
C PRO A 346 7.86 40.83 -10.31
N LEU A 347 7.96 39.55 -9.99
CA LEU A 347 8.88 39.05 -8.97
C LEU A 347 10.24 39.68 -9.27
N LEU A 348 10.66 40.64 -8.44
CA LEU A 348 12.03 41.13 -8.41
C LEU A 348 12.92 39.91 -8.18
N ILE A 349 13.54 39.39 -9.25
CA ILE A 349 14.57 38.37 -9.15
C ILE A 349 15.78 39.07 -8.52
N PRO A 350 16.15 38.78 -7.26
CA PRO A 350 17.31 39.41 -6.65
C PRO A 350 18.57 39.01 -7.42
N GLY A 351 19.62 39.84 -7.31
CA GLY A 351 20.96 39.52 -7.80
C GLY A 351 21.43 38.12 -7.36
N LYS A 352 22.34 37.53 -8.14
CA LYS A 352 22.94 36.18 -8.01
C LYS A 352 22.31 35.26 -6.93
N PRO A 353 21.68 34.13 -7.29
CA PRO A 353 21.09 33.22 -6.31
C PRO A 353 22.15 32.70 -5.34
N MET A 354 22.24 33.29 -4.14
CA MET A 354 23.17 32.85 -3.12
C MET A 354 22.60 31.65 -2.36
N LEU A 355 23.30 30.53 -2.40
CA LEU A 355 23.02 29.34 -1.59
C LEU A 355 23.95 29.33 -0.37
N ASN A 356 23.37 29.23 0.83
CA ASN A 356 24.13 28.95 2.04
C ASN A 356 23.96 27.47 2.38
N LEU A 357 24.91 26.64 1.91
CA LEU A 357 24.87 25.20 2.14
C LEU A 357 25.62 24.88 3.44
N LYS A 358 24.91 24.37 4.44
CA LYS A 358 25.49 23.86 5.70
C LYS A 358 25.23 22.38 5.88
N ASN A 359 24.01 21.92 5.59
CA ASN A 359 23.60 20.52 5.71
C ASN A 359 22.99 20.06 4.39
N VAL A 360 23.58 19.05 3.77
CA VAL A 360 23.10 18.51 2.50
C VAL A 360 22.94 17.00 2.56
N VAL A 361 22.00 16.47 1.77
CA VAL A 361 21.84 15.03 1.58
C VAL A 361 22.27 14.64 0.19
N VAL A 362 23.11 13.61 0.09
CA VAL A 362 23.48 12.97 -1.17
C VAL A 362 22.74 11.66 -1.28
N VAL A 363 21.79 11.58 -2.21
CA VAL A 363 21.04 10.35 -2.50
C VAL A 363 21.78 9.57 -3.57
N LYS A 364 22.40 8.44 -3.19
CA LYS A 364 23.15 7.59 -4.13
C LYS A 364 22.30 6.48 -4.74
N LYS A 365 22.53 6.20 -6.02
CA LYS A 365 21.95 5.06 -6.72
C LYS A 365 22.46 3.74 -6.11
N MET A 366 21.58 2.75 -5.98
CA MET A 366 22.02 1.36 -5.82
C MET A 366 22.41 0.83 -7.21
N SER A 367 23.70 0.57 -7.45
CA SER A 367 24.14 0.05 -8.74
C SER A 367 23.61 -1.36 -8.98
N ARG A 368 23.45 -1.78 -10.25
CA ARG A 368 23.01 -3.14 -10.55
C ARG A 368 24.02 -4.18 -10.04
N PHE A 369 25.31 -3.85 -10.07
CA PHE A 369 26.37 -4.70 -9.51
C PHE A 369 26.20 -4.88 -7.99
N GLN A 370 26.03 -3.78 -7.25
CA GLN A 370 25.82 -3.79 -5.82
C GLN A 370 24.54 -4.55 -5.45
N HIS A 371 23.45 -4.34 -6.19
CA HIS A 371 22.20 -5.06 -5.97
C HIS A 371 22.36 -6.58 -6.15
N GLU A 372 23.06 -7.03 -7.19
CA GLU A 372 23.32 -8.47 -7.39
C GLU A 372 24.28 -9.05 -6.34
N ALA A 373 25.22 -8.25 -5.82
CA ALA A 373 26.10 -8.66 -4.72
C ALA A 373 25.31 -8.83 -3.40
N GLU A 374 24.47 -7.85 -3.05
CA GLU A 374 23.67 -7.84 -1.81
C GLU A 374 22.56 -8.91 -1.81
N LEU A 375 21.90 -9.14 -2.95
CA LEU A 375 20.77 -10.06 -3.04
C LEU A 375 21.14 -11.52 -2.71
N TYR A 376 22.40 -11.91 -2.89
CA TYR A 376 22.88 -13.28 -2.71
C TYR A 376 24.06 -13.42 -1.74
N GLY A 377 24.60 -12.30 -1.24
CA GLY A 377 25.78 -12.30 -0.37
C GLY A 377 27.06 -12.85 -1.02
N ASN A 378 27.10 -12.90 -2.37
CA ASN A 378 28.21 -13.46 -3.12
C ASN A 378 29.22 -12.36 -3.50
N ALA A 379 30.51 -12.69 -3.46
CA ALA A 379 31.60 -11.82 -3.88
C ALA A 379 32.57 -12.56 -4.83
N GLY A 380 33.41 -11.80 -5.53
CA GLY A 380 34.46 -12.36 -6.39
C GLY A 380 33.93 -13.25 -7.52
N GLU A 381 34.56 -14.43 -7.69
CA GLU A 381 34.27 -15.34 -8.80
C GLU A 381 32.85 -15.94 -8.76
N ALA A 382 32.31 -16.14 -7.55
CA ALA A 382 30.94 -16.61 -7.36
C ALA A 382 29.91 -15.62 -7.92
N LEU A 383 30.10 -14.32 -7.63
CA LEU A 383 29.26 -13.25 -8.18
C LEU A 383 29.38 -13.17 -9.70
N ARG A 384 30.60 -13.28 -10.24
CA ARG A 384 30.86 -13.29 -11.69
C ARG A 384 30.09 -14.40 -12.40
N LYS A 385 30.18 -15.64 -11.91
CA LYS A 385 29.49 -16.80 -12.51
C LYS A 385 27.97 -16.63 -12.48
N GLN A 386 27.43 -16.16 -11.35
CA GLN A 386 26.01 -15.90 -11.19
C GLN A 386 25.49 -14.83 -12.15
N MET A 387 26.17 -13.68 -12.23
CA MET A 387 25.79 -12.60 -13.14
C MET A 387 25.77 -13.09 -14.59
N SER A 388 26.80 -13.85 -15.01
CA SER A 388 26.86 -14.44 -16.35
C SER A 388 25.68 -15.39 -16.63
N MET A 389 25.31 -16.26 -15.68
CA MET A 389 24.15 -17.16 -15.85
C MET A 389 22.82 -16.43 -16.02
N ARG A 390 22.71 -15.19 -15.52
CA ARG A 390 21.52 -14.34 -15.67
C ARG A 390 21.57 -13.43 -16.91
N GLY A 391 22.58 -13.59 -17.76
CA GLY A 391 22.77 -12.78 -18.97
C GLY A 391 23.42 -11.42 -18.73
N PHE A 392 24.01 -11.17 -17.55
CA PHE A 392 24.72 -9.93 -17.27
C PHE A 392 26.21 -10.05 -17.60
N ILE A 393 26.77 -8.99 -18.19
CA ILE A 393 28.21 -8.86 -18.41
C ILE A 393 28.84 -8.31 -17.13
N HIS A 394 29.43 -9.18 -16.30
CA HIS A 394 29.99 -8.84 -14.99
C HIS A 394 30.96 -7.66 -15.05
N ASP A 395 32.01 -7.73 -15.88
CA ASP A 395 33.08 -6.72 -15.92
C ASP A 395 32.54 -5.35 -16.34
N ARG A 396 31.57 -5.35 -17.24
CA ARG A 396 30.85 -4.15 -17.66
C ARG A 396 30.08 -3.53 -16.48
N LEU A 397 29.38 -4.33 -15.67
CA LEU A 397 28.63 -3.83 -14.53
C LEU A 397 29.54 -3.38 -13.38
N LYS A 398 30.64 -4.10 -13.16
CA LYS A 398 31.66 -3.74 -12.17
C LYS A 398 32.28 -2.37 -12.48
N ALA A 399 32.74 -2.15 -13.71
CA ALA A 399 33.31 -0.86 -14.11
C ALA A 399 32.34 0.32 -13.94
N SER A 400 31.05 0.13 -14.23
CA SER A 400 30.03 1.17 -14.00
C SER A 400 29.73 1.40 -12.53
N HIS A 401 29.83 0.35 -11.70
CA HIS A 401 29.74 0.50 -10.26
C HIS A 401 30.93 1.27 -9.69
N GLU A 402 32.15 0.94 -10.13
CA GLU A 402 33.38 1.62 -9.72
C GLU A 402 33.31 3.11 -10.09
N HIS A 403 32.97 3.45 -11.34
CA HIS A 403 32.77 4.86 -11.73
C HIS A 403 31.70 5.58 -10.90
N HIS A 404 30.59 4.91 -10.60
CA HIS A 404 29.53 5.49 -9.76
C HIS A 404 30.02 5.79 -8.34
N ILE A 405 30.77 4.87 -7.74
CA ILE A 405 31.33 5.06 -6.39
C ILE A 405 32.37 6.17 -6.39
N GLU A 406 33.30 6.17 -7.35
CA GLU A 406 34.29 7.25 -7.50
C GLU A 406 33.62 8.63 -7.63
N ALA A 407 32.55 8.75 -8.42
CA ALA A 407 31.81 10.00 -8.56
C ALA A 407 31.10 10.40 -7.25
N VAL A 408 30.52 9.46 -6.51
CA VAL A 408 29.90 9.73 -5.20
C VAL A 408 30.94 10.17 -4.17
N ASP A 409 32.11 9.55 -4.18
CA ASP A 409 33.23 9.91 -3.30
C ASP A 409 33.76 11.31 -3.63
N GLU A 410 33.89 11.65 -4.91
CA GLU A 410 34.24 13.00 -5.35
C GLU A 410 33.21 14.04 -4.89
N ILE A 411 31.91 13.74 -5.05
CA ILE A 411 30.82 14.62 -4.62
C ILE A 411 30.90 14.88 -3.11
N THR A 412 31.04 13.80 -2.33
CA THR A 412 31.06 13.86 -0.86
C THR A 412 32.29 14.62 -0.36
N SER A 413 33.48 14.26 -0.87
CA SER A 413 34.74 14.91 -0.48
C SER A 413 34.74 16.39 -0.81
N SER A 414 34.26 16.78 -2.01
CA SER A 414 34.21 18.19 -2.42
C SER A 414 33.31 19.05 -1.52
N LEU A 415 32.20 18.48 -1.03
CA LEU A 415 31.29 19.15 -0.09
C LEU A 415 31.94 19.30 1.29
N GLU A 416 32.53 18.23 1.81
CA GLU A 416 33.19 18.21 3.12
C GLU A 416 34.39 19.17 3.18
N GLU A 417 35.20 19.25 2.11
CA GLU A 417 36.32 20.19 1.97
C GLU A 417 35.89 21.67 2.07
N ARG A 418 34.64 21.97 1.71
CA ARG A 418 34.04 23.31 1.81
C ARG A 418 33.31 23.52 3.15
N GLY A 419 33.47 22.62 4.11
CA GLY A 419 32.89 22.70 5.45
C GLY A 419 31.39 22.41 5.50
N ILE A 420 30.84 21.73 4.48
CA ILE A 420 29.43 21.37 4.39
C ILE A 420 29.24 19.99 5.03
N ASN A 421 28.26 19.86 5.93
CA ASN A 421 27.89 18.59 6.53
C ASN A 421 27.09 17.73 5.54
N VAL A 422 27.58 16.52 5.24
CA VAL A 422 27.02 15.63 4.22
C VAL A 422 26.42 14.38 4.85
N LYS A 423 25.17 14.08 4.49
CA LYS A 423 24.52 12.81 4.81
C LYS A 423 24.28 12.02 3.52
N VAL A 424 25.00 10.91 3.36
CA VAL A 424 24.82 10.01 2.21
C VAL A 424 23.74 8.98 2.51
N VAL A 425 22.70 8.90 1.65
CA VAL A 425 21.58 7.97 1.80
C VAL A 425 21.41 7.17 0.51
N SER A 426 21.22 5.86 0.61
CA SER A 426 20.90 5.06 -0.57
C SER A 426 19.47 5.32 -1.04
N ALA A 427 19.25 5.44 -2.35
CA ALA A 427 17.94 5.73 -2.93
C ALA A 427 16.87 4.68 -2.56
N ASN A 428 17.24 3.44 -2.23
CA ASN A 428 16.32 2.39 -1.75
C ASN A 428 15.91 2.54 -0.27
N GLN A 429 16.64 3.32 0.51
CA GLN A 429 16.42 3.57 1.94
C GLN A 429 15.99 5.03 2.22
N LEU A 430 15.73 5.81 1.17
CA LEU A 430 15.32 7.21 1.30
C LEU A 430 13.94 7.32 1.94
N THR A 431 13.82 8.20 2.94
CA THR A 431 12.57 8.54 3.63
C THR A 431 12.39 10.06 3.66
N HIS A 432 11.19 10.54 4.03
CA HIS A 432 10.94 11.99 4.14
C HIS A 432 11.76 12.63 5.27
N GLU A 433 11.92 11.92 6.39
CA GLU A 433 12.73 12.36 7.54
C GLU A 433 14.21 12.45 7.18
N ALA A 434 14.65 11.67 6.18
CA ALA A 434 16.05 11.66 5.78
C ALA A 434 16.49 12.97 5.12
N VAL A 435 15.57 13.70 4.47
CA VAL A 435 15.82 14.96 3.74
C VAL A 435 15.35 16.21 4.50
N GLU A 436 14.63 16.03 5.60
CA GLU A 436 14.12 17.13 6.41
C GLU A 436 15.25 17.97 7.03
N GLY A 437 15.09 19.30 7.06
CA GLY A 437 16.07 20.22 7.63
C GLY A 437 17.35 20.39 6.80
N THR A 438 17.41 19.85 5.58
CA THR A 438 18.55 20.03 4.67
C THR A 438 18.40 21.28 3.82
N ASP A 439 19.52 21.92 3.48
CA ASP A 439 19.55 23.11 2.63
C ASP A 439 19.36 22.73 1.16
N MET A 440 19.80 21.53 0.77
CA MET A 440 19.74 21.02 -0.59
C MET A 440 19.92 19.50 -0.65
N VAL A 441 19.31 18.86 -1.65
CA VAL A 441 19.49 17.42 -1.92
C VAL A 441 20.19 17.22 -3.28
N PHE A 442 21.26 16.42 -3.28
CA PHE A 442 21.97 16.00 -4.48
C PHE A 442 21.58 14.57 -4.84
N SER A 443 21.00 14.34 -6.01
CA SER A 443 20.72 13.01 -6.54
C SER A 443 21.92 12.53 -7.36
N ALA A 444 22.70 11.58 -6.83
CA ALA A 444 23.84 10.98 -7.51
C ALA A 444 23.41 9.71 -8.27
N GLY A 445 23.16 9.85 -9.57
CA GLY A 445 22.69 8.80 -10.46
C GLY A 445 22.07 9.34 -11.74
N GLY A 446 21.29 8.52 -12.45
CA GLY A 446 20.52 8.97 -13.62
C GLY A 446 19.13 9.50 -13.26
N ASP A 447 18.29 9.69 -14.28
CA ASP A 447 16.93 10.23 -14.14
C ASP A 447 16.05 9.46 -13.16
N GLY A 448 16.18 8.13 -13.11
CA GLY A 448 15.44 7.30 -12.14
C GLY A 448 15.80 7.60 -10.67
N THR A 449 17.07 7.90 -10.38
CA THR A 449 17.49 8.33 -9.03
C THR A 449 16.96 9.73 -8.74
N PHE A 450 16.95 10.61 -9.74
CA PHE A 450 16.43 11.96 -9.62
C PHE A 450 14.93 11.96 -9.30
N LEU A 451 14.12 11.25 -10.09
CA LEU A 451 12.68 11.10 -9.86
C LEU A 451 12.40 10.51 -8.48
N LYS A 452 13.18 9.50 -8.07
CA LYS A 452 13.03 8.92 -6.74
C LYS A 452 13.31 9.94 -5.66
N THR A 453 14.39 10.70 -5.78
CA THR A 453 14.73 11.79 -4.85
C THR A 453 13.61 12.83 -4.80
N ALA A 454 13.15 13.33 -5.95
CA ALA A 454 12.09 14.31 -6.06
C ALA A 454 10.76 13.84 -5.42
N SER A 455 10.47 12.54 -5.47
CA SER A 455 9.26 11.95 -4.87
C SER A 455 9.23 11.98 -3.34
N PHE A 456 10.39 12.16 -2.68
CA PHE A 456 10.50 12.29 -1.22
C PHE A 456 10.71 13.74 -0.76
N VAL A 457 10.94 14.68 -1.68
CA VAL A 457 11.13 16.11 -1.36
C VAL A 457 9.80 16.85 -1.55
N ASN A 458 8.98 16.89 -0.50
CA ASN A 458 7.68 17.57 -0.49
C ASN A 458 7.75 19.03 0.02
N THR A 459 8.91 19.43 0.52
CA THR A 459 9.25 20.76 1.02
C THR A 459 9.88 21.59 -0.10
N PRO A 460 10.03 22.92 0.06
CA PRO A 460 10.67 23.77 -0.94
C PRO A 460 12.20 23.56 -1.04
N ILE A 461 12.74 22.44 -0.54
CA ILE A 461 14.17 22.11 -0.61
C ILE A 461 14.57 21.90 -2.08
N PRO A 462 15.61 22.58 -2.59
CA PRO A 462 16.07 22.37 -3.94
C PRO A 462 16.72 21.00 -4.18
N VAL A 463 16.62 20.50 -5.41
CA VAL A 463 17.23 19.23 -5.83
C VAL A 463 18.14 19.45 -7.03
N ALA A 464 19.38 18.97 -6.96
CA ALA A 464 20.28 18.89 -8.13
C ALA A 464 20.53 17.44 -8.52
N GLY A 465 20.32 17.12 -9.79
CA GLY A 465 20.66 15.81 -10.36
C GLY A 465 22.09 15.78 -10.88
N LEU A 466 22.88 14.84 -10.40
CA LEU A 466 24.27 14.61 -10.77
C LEU A 466 24.39 13.26 -11.47
N ASN A 467 24.62 13.27 -12.78
CA ASN A 467 24.80 12.06 -13.56
C ASN A 467 26.18 11.45 -13.30
N THR A 468 26.22 10.40 -12.50
CA THR A 468 27.45 9.69 -12.08
C THR A 468 27.92 8.61 -13.05
N ASP A 469 27.19 8.36 -14.15
CA ASP A 469 27.62 7.42 -15.20
C ASP A 469 27.22 7.94 -16.60
N PRO A 470 27.76 9.10 -17.01
CA PRO A 470 27.32 9.81 -18.22
C PRO A 470 27.64 9.05 -19.51
N LYS A 471 28.58 8.09 -19.48
CA LYS A 471 28.89 7.23 -20.64
C LYS A 471 27.77 6.24 -20.95
N ARG A 472 26.85 5.99 -20.01
CA ARG A 472 25.78 4.98 -20.15
C ARG A 472 24.38 5.53 -19.94
N SER A 473 24.28 6.75 -19.42
CA SER A 473 23.02 7.43 -19.13
C SER A 473 23.10 8.83 -19.67
N GLU A 474 22.10 9.27 -20.44
CA GLU A 474 21.99 10.65 -20.90
C GLU A 474 21.74 11.59 -19.70
N GLY A 475 20.81 11.24 -18.81
CA GLY A 475 20.52 12.00 -17.60
C GLY A 475 19.82 13.32 -17.91
N ASN A 476 18.66 13.27 -18.57
CA ASN A 476 17.92 14.45 -19.04
C ASN A 476 17.41 15.35 -17.90
N LEU A 477 17.24 14.80 -16.70
CA LEU A 477 16.86 15.55 -15.50
C LEU A 477 18.08 16.02 -14.69
N CYS A 478 19.26 15.45 -14.95
CA CYS A 478 20.48 15.83 -14.27
C CYS A 478 21.02 17.16 -14.82
N CYS A 479 21.42 18.05 -13.92
CA CYS A 479 21.95 19.37 -14.27
C CYS A 479 23.45 19.33 -14.55
N TYR A 480 24.15 18.30 -14.09
CA TYR A 480 25.59 18.16 -14.25
C TYR A 480 25.98 16.69 -14.36
N SER A 481 26.96 16.38 -15.20
CA SER A 481 27.59 15.05 -15.28
C SER A 481 28.86 15.06 -14.46
N VAL A 482 29.12 14.01 -13.69
CA VAL A 482 30.33 13.90 -12.87
C VAL A 482 31.22 12.81 -13.47
N ASP A 483 32.46 13.19 -13.80
CA ASP A 483 33.50 12.25 -14.20
C ASP A 483 34.90 12.72 -13.75
N ASN A 484 35.80 11.74 -13.64
CA ASN A 484 37.16 11.95 -13.12
C ASN A 484 38.12 12.66 -14.09
N VAL A 485 37.68 13.02 -15.31
CA VAL A 485 38.57 13.51 -16.38
C VAL A 485 38.29 14.96 -16.74
N THR A 486 37.04 15.27 -17.04
CA THR A 486 36.60 16.53 -17.65
C THR A 486 35.56 17.27 -16.82
N HIS A 487 34.77 16.56 -16.03
CA HIS A 487 33.62 17.12 -15.33
C HIS A 487 33.68 16.86 -13.83
N ARG A 488 34.65 17.53 -13.19
CA ARG A 488 34.78 17.52 -11.73
C ARG A 488 33.57 18.16 -11.05
N PHE A 489 33.08 17.58 -9.97
CA PHE A 489 31.96 18.12 -9.20
C PHE A 489 32.36 19.40 -8.44
N SER A 490 33.62 19.52 -8.02
CA SER A 490 34.14 20.75 -7.37
C SER A 490 33.85 22.01 -8.18
N THR A 491 34.03 21.97 -9.50
CA THR A 491 33.68 23.08 -10.41
C THR A 491 32.19 23.44 -10.37
N ALA A 492 31.31 22.43 -10.32
CA ALA A 492 29.86 22.67 -10.22
C ALA A 492 29.48 23.23 -8.85
N LEU A 493 30.14 22.76 -7.79
CA LEU A 493 29.94 23.23 -6.43
C LEU A 493 30.40 24.68 -6.24
N ASP A 494 31.54 25.06 -6.81
CA ASP A 494 32.02 26.46 -6.79
C ASP A 494 31.02 27.37 -7.51
N ARG A 495 30.52 26.95 -8.68
CA ARG A 495 29.45 27.68 -9.39
C ARG A 495 28.16 27.79 -8.56
N LEU A 496 27.78 26.75 -7.81
CA LEU A 496 26.62 26.81 -6.90
C LEU A 496 26.82 27.83 -5.77
N LEU A 497 27.99 27.82 -5.12
CA LEU A 497 28.31 28.70 -4.00
C LEU A 497 28.50 30.16 -4.44
N GLU A 498 29.04 30.39 -5.65
CA GLU A 498 29.18 31.71 -6.25
C GLU A 498 27.89 32.28 -6.87
N GLY A 499 26.81 31.47 -6.89
CA GLY A 499 25.54 31.80 -7.50
C GLY A 499 25.57 31.86 -9.04
N ASP A 500 26.50 31.17 -9.69
CA ASP A 500 26.62 31.05 -11.15
C ASP A 500 25.74 29.90 -11.70
N PHE A 501 24.45 30.00 -11.46
CA PHE A 501 23.44 29.08 -11.96
C PHE A 501 22.06 29.75 -12.04
N LYS A 502 21.10 29.09 -12.67
CA LYS A 502 19.70 29.51 -12.72
C LYS A 502 18.80 28.51 -12.00
N TRP A 503 17.72 29.01 -11.42
CA TRP A 503 16.63 28.16 -10.94
C TRP A 503 15.74 27.71 -12.10
N ARG A 504 15.51 26.41 -12.20
CA ARG A 504 14.41 25.83 -12.96
C ARG A 504 13.29 25.45 -12.01
N LEU A 505 12.08 25.88 -12.33
CA LEU A 505 10.88 25.57 -11.58
C LEU A 505 10.15 24.45 -12.31
N ARG A 506 9.94 23.33 -11.62
CA ARG A 506 9.25 22.17 -12.19
C ARG A 506 7.91 21.94 -11.50
N GLN A 507 6.85 22.02 -12.27
CA GLN A 507 5.50 21.75 -11.80
C GLN A 507 5.31 20.26 -11.52
N ARG A 508 4.40 19.97 -10.57
CA ARG A 508 4.11 18.60 -10.15
C ARG A 508 2.62 18.32 -10.13
N ILE A 509 2.23 17.07 -10.37
CA ILE A 509 0.85 16.62 -10.24
C ILE A 509 0.64 16.09 -8.82
N ARG A 510 -0.33 16.65 -8.12
CA ARG A 510 -0.90 16.10 -6.89
C ARG A 510 -1.99 15.11 -7.25
N VAL A 511 -1.99 13.96 -6.60
CA VAL A 511 -3.04 12.96 -6.75
C VAL A 511 -3.76 12.82 -5.42
N GLY A 512 -5.08 13.03 -5.44
CA GLY A 512 -5.92 12.60 -4.33
C GLY A 512 -6.98 11.60 -4.77
N MET A 513 -7.54 10.93 -3.79
CA MET A 513 -8.38 9.76 -3.93
C MET A 513 -9.68 10.03 -3.18
N VAL A 514 -10.82 9.78 -3.83
CA VAL A 514 -12.15 9.82 -3.23
C VAL A 514 -12.66 8.39 -3.16
N ASN A 515 -12.86 7.85 -1.96
CA ASN A 515 -13.46 6.53 -1.81
C ASN A 515 -14.97 6.56 -2.16
N GLN A 516 -15.65 5.41 -2.11
CA GLN A 516 -17.08 5.33 -2.44
C GLN A 516 -17.97 6.09 -1.45
N ASP A 517 -17.53 6.26 -0.20
CA ASP A 517 -18.24 7.02 0.84
C ASP A 517 -18.03 8.55 0.73
N GLY A 518 -17.22 8.99 -0.25
CA GLY A 518 -16.92 10.41 -0.47
C GLY A 518 -15.73 10.96 0.34
N TYR A 519 -15.03 10.12 1.11
CA TYR A 519 -13.84 10.52 1.86
C TYR A 519 -12.68 10.80 0.90
N TRP A 520 -12.09 11.99 1.05
CA TRP A 520 -10.93 12.47 0.29
C TRP A 520 -9.63 12.27 1.06
N TYR A 521 -8.62 11.69 0.42
CA TYR A 521 -7.24 11.65 0.94
C TYR A 521 -6.23 11.86 -0.18
N GLU A 522 -5.07 12.44 0.16
CA GLU A 522 -4.01 12.70 -0.80
C GLU A 522 -2.93 11.62 -0.73
N LEU A 523 -2.36 11.27 -1.88
CA LEU A 523 -1.21 10.38 -1.93
C LEU A 523 0.04 11.16 -1.45
N PRO A 524 0.97 10.51 -0.73
CA PRO A 524 2.09 11.20 -0.07
C PRO A 524 3.18 11.69 -1.04
N ARG A 525 3.04 11.41 -2.34
CA ARG A 525 4.03 11.70 -3.37
C ARG A 525 3.41 12.48 -4.51
N TYR A 526 4.14 13.48 -4.98
CA TYR A 526 3.82 14.25 -6.17
C TYR A 526 4.47 13.61 -7.39
N ALA A 527 3.76 13.60 -8.52
CA ALA A 527 4.35 13.18 -9.80
C ALA A 527 5.15 14.33 -10.40
N LEU A 528 6.42 14.10 -10.70
CA LEU A 528 7.25 15.02 -11.46
C LEU A 528 7.17 14.74 -12.96
N ASN A 529 7.05 13.48 -13.37
CA ASN A 529 6.90 13.09 -14.77
C ASN A 529 5.44 12.84 -15.09
N GLU A 530 4.91 11.67 -14.71
CA GLU A 530 3.57 11.25 -15.10
C GLU A 530 2.82 10.46 -14.03
N VAL A 531 1.50 10.58 -14.11
CA VAL A 531 0.53 9.70 -13.47
C VAL A 531 -0.07 8.80 -14.56
N PHE A 532 0.06 7.49 -14.40
CA PHE A 532 -0.54 6.50 -15.28
C PHE A 532 -1.56 5.66 -14.54
N ILE A 533 -2.78 5.60 -15.07
CA ILE A 533 -3.86 4.83 -14.48
C ILE A 533 -4.39 3.79 -15.47
N ALA A 534 -4.31 2.52 -15.08
CA ALA A 534 -4.75 1.38 -15.88
C ALA A 534 -4.99 0.14 -15.02
N GLU A 535 -5.59 -0.89 -15.62
CA GLU A 535 -5.59 -2.28 -15.14
C GLU A 535 -4.15 -2.81 -14.97
N THR A 536 -3.94 -3.62 -13.94
CA THR A 536 -2.63 -4.27 -13.68
C THR A 536 -2.31 -5.32 -14.75
N ASP A 537 -3.34 -6.05 -15.20
CA ASP A 537 -3.22 -7.02 -16.29
C ASP A 537 -3.38 -6.30 -17.63
N ALA A 538 -2.27 -6.14 -18.36
CA ALA A 538 -2.24 -5.46 -19.65
C ALA A 538 -3.12 -6.11 -20.74
N SER A 539 -3.56 -7.35 -20.55
CA SER A 539 -4.51 -8.01 -21.46
C SER A 539 -5.97 -7.55 -21.27
N ARG A 540 -6.26 -6.81 -20.19
CA ARG A 540 -7.60 -6.34 -19.87
C ARG A 540 -7.74 -4.84 -20.15
N PRO A 541 -8.81 -4.42 -20.87
CA PRO A 541 -9.07 -3.01 -21.05
C PRO A 541 -9.52 -2.38 -19.74
N SER A 542 -8.93 -1.24 -19.42
CA SER A 542 -9.34 -0.38 -18.31
C SER A 542 -10.71 0.22 -18.59
N HIS A 543 -11.65 0.08 -17.66
CA HIS A 543 -12.98 0.70 -17.74
C HIS A 543 -13.10 1.77 -16.65
N TYR A 544 -13.43 3.00 -17.02
CA TYR A 544 -13.49 4.11 -16.09
C TYR A 544 -14.40 5.25 -16.58
N ASN A 545 -14.84 6.09 -15.63
CA ASN A 545 -15.47 7.38 -15.94
C ASN A 545 -14.44 8.50 -15.77
N ILE A 546 -14.18 9.27 -16.81
CA ILE A 546 -13.24 10.39 -16.81
C ILE A 546 -13.97 11.73 -16.83
N GLY A 547 -13.45 12.73 -16.13
CA GLY A 547 -13.86 14.13 -16.23
C GLY A 547 -12.64 15.04 -16.30
N ILE A 548 -12.63 15.94 -17.28
CA ILE A 548 -11.55 16.90 -17.55
C ILE A 548 -12.02 18.31 -17.19
N ASP A 549 -11.33 18.96 -16.28
CA ASP A 549 -11.65 20.29 -15.74
C ASP A 549 -13.14 20.43 -15.34
N GLN A 550 -13.87 21.36 -15.94
CA GLN A 550 -15.30 21.60 -15.67
C GLN A 550 -16.24 20.87 -16.66
N HIS A 551 -15.71 20.00 -17.51
CA HIS A 551 -16.53 19.30 -18.50
C HIS A 551 -17.32 18.13 -17.91
N GLN A 552 -18.37 17.71 -18.62
CA GLN A 552 -19.16 16.54 -18.26
C GLN A 552 -18.33 15.25 -18.28
N ARG A 553 -18.68 14.31 -17.41
CA ARG A 553 -18.00 13.02 -17.30
C ARG A 553 -18.36 12.11 -18.47
N GLU A 554 -17.42 11.29 -18.90
CA GLU A 554 -17.56 10.30 -19.96
C GLU A 554 -17.10 8.92 -19.51
N SER A 555 -17.78 7.86 -19.97
CA SER A 555 -17.35 6.48 -19.73
C SER A 555 -16.44 6.02 -20.86
N HIS A 556 -15.22 5.61 -20.54
CA HIS A 556 -14.21 5.18 -21.49
C HIS A 556 -13.78 3.74 -21.24
N ARG A 557 -13.35 3.05 -22.30
CA ARG A 557 -12.55 1.83 -22.23
C ARG A 557 -11.29 1.97 -23.06
N SER A 558 -10.14 1.63 -22.49
CA SER A 558 -8.84 1.84 -23.13
C SER A 558 -7.74 1.02 -22.45
N SER A 559 -6.50 1.11 -22.93
CA SER A 559 -5.31 0.54 -22.25
C SER A 559 -4.84 1.39 -21.06
N GLY A 560 -5.65 2.37 -20.63
CA GLY A 560 -5.36 3.32 -19.55
C GLY A 560 -5.23 4.77 -20.01
N ILE A 561 -4.87 5.64 -19.08
CA ILE A 561 -4.62 7.07 -19.31
C ILE A 561 -3.28 7.50 -18.72
N VAL A 562 -2.50 8.24 -19.50
CA VAL A 562 -1.25 8.89 -19.08
C VAL A 562 -1.53 10.38 -18.90
N MET A 563 -1.11 10.95 -17.78
CA MET A 563 -1.13 12.39 -17.51
C MET A 563 0.28 12.83 -17.11
N CYS A 564 0.82 13.88 -17.70
CA CYS A 564 2.19 14.31 -17.45
C CYS A 564 2.30 15.80 -17.11
N THR A 565 3.34 16.16 -16.36
CA THR A 565 3.78 17.55 -16.20
C THR A 565 4.54 18.02 -17.45
N GLY A 566 4.95 19.29 -17.49
CA GLY A 566 5.89 19.74 -18.51
C GLY A 566 7.24 19.01 -18.49
N THR A 567 7.71 18.60 -17.31
CA THR A 567 8.91 17.76 -17.20
C THR A 567 8.68 16.36 -17.80
N GLY A 568 7.53 15.73 -17.51
CA GLY A 568 7.19 14.41 -18.08
C GLY A 568 6.78 14.44 -19.55
N SER A 569 6.54 15.62 -20.11
CA SER A 569 6.09 15.78 -21.51
C SER A 569 7.12 15.26 -22.52
N SER A 570 8.41 15.27 -22.17
CA SER A 570 9.50 14.69 -22.96
C SER A 570 9.76 13.20 -22.68
N ALA A 571 9.04 12.59 -21.73
CA ALA A 571 9.18 11.19 -21.35
C ALA A 571 8.12 10.31 -22.05
N TRP A 572 7.44 9.44 -21.32
CA TRP A 572 6.50 8.47 -21.90
C TRP A 572 5.36 9.14 -22.67
N TYR A 573 4.91 10.31 -22.22
CA TYR A 573 3.87 11.08 -22.91
C TYR A 573 4.26 11.45 -24.35
N SER A 574 5.51 11.88 -24.59
CA SER A 574 6.00 12.20 -25.93
C SER A 574 5.90 10.99 -26.84
N SER A 575 6.41 9.84 -26.40
CA SER A 575 6.37 8.59 -27.17
C SER A 575 4.94 8.09 -27.40
N ALA A 576 4.04 8.28 -26.43
CA ALA A 576 2.64 7.89 -26.56
C ALA A 576 1.85 8.78 -27.54
N CYS A 577 2.26 10.04 -27.69
CA CYS A 577 1.64 11.01 -28.60
C CYS A 577 2.33 11.10 -29.97
N GLN A 578 3.42 10.37 -30.17
CA GLN A 578 4.25 10.49 -31.35
C GLN A 578 3.51 10.02 -32.60
N ILE A 579 3.60 10.82 -33.65
CA ILE A 579 3.17 10.42 -35.00
C ILE A 579 4.40 10.12 -35.87
N TYR A 580 4.21 9.22 -36.83
CA TYR A 580 5.25 8.77 -37.75
C TYR A 580 5.03 9.29 -39.17
N ARG A 581 6.10 9.37 -39.95
CA ARG A 581 6.11 9.93 -41.30
C ARG A 581 5.12 9.21 -42.22
N GLU A 582 4.98 7.90 -42.05
CA GLU A 582 4.07 7.05 -42.82
C GLU A 582 2.60 7.44 -42.59
N GLN A 583 2.24 7.83 -41.36
CA GLN A 583 0.88 8.27 -41.02
C GLN A 583 0.57 9.62 -41.67
N VAL A 584 1.51 10.57 -41.62
CA VAL A 584 1.38 11.88 -42.28
C VAL A 584 1.26 11.71 -43.79
N ALA A 585 2.13 10.91 -44.40
CA ALA A 585 2.07 10.61 -45.83
C ALA A 585 0.73 9.96 -46.23
N THR A 586 0.21 9.04 -45.42
CA THR A 586 -1.09 8.39 -45.66
C THR A 586 -2.23 9.42 -45.69
N VAL A 587 -2.24 10.36 -44.75
CA VAL A 587 -3.25 11.44 -44.70
C VAL A 587 -3.14 12.35 -45.93
N LEU A 588 -1.93 12.78 -46.29
CA LEU A 588 -1.72 13.64 -47.47
C LEU A 588 -2.14 12.94 -48.77
N ASN A 589 -1.83 11.65 -48.90
CA ASN A 589 -2.29 10.83 -50.02
C ASN A 589 -3.82 10.73 -50.08
N ALA A 590 -4.49 10.48 -48.95
CA ALA A 590 -5.95 10.40 -48.89
C ALA A 590 -6.64 11.73 -49.24
N MET A 591 -5.97 12.86 -49.01
CA MET A 591 -6.42 14.19 -49.41
C MET A 591 -6.08 14.55 -50.87
N ASN A 592 -5.46 13.64 -51.63
CA ASN A 592 -4.90 13.90 -52.97
C ASN A 592 -3.92 15.08 -53.01
N HIS A 593 -3.16 15.30 -51.94
CA HIS A 593 -2.16 16.38 -51.86
C HIS A 593 -0.79 15.87 -52.30
N THR A 594 -0.16 16.56 -53.26
CA THR A 594 1.22 16.29 -53.69
C THR A 594 2.20 16.69 -52.58
N HIS A 595 3.15 15.82 -52.23
CA HIS A 595 4.09 16.08 -51.14
C HIS A 595 5.46 15.44 -51.41
N THR A 596 6.50 15.98 -50.76
CA THR A 596 7.85 15.38 -50.78
C THR A 596 8.19 14.75 -49.43
N ASN A 597 9.28 13.99 -49.39
CA ASN A 597 9.78 13.39 -48.16
C ASN A 597 10.16 14.44 -47.11
N GLU A 598 10.64 15.60 -47.56
CA GLU A 598 11.01 16.74 -46.73
C GLU A 598 9.75 17.35 -46.10
N THR A 599 8.71 17.65 -46.88
CA THR A 599 7.44 18.17 -46.36
C THR A 599 6.80 17.24 -45.32
N VAL A 600 6.84 15.93 -45.56
CA VAL A 600 6.36 14.93 -44.58
C VAL A 600 7.17 14.98 -43.29
N THR A 601 8.50 15.13 -43.40
CA THR A 601 9.39 15.20 -42.23
C THR A 601 9.13 16.46 -41.43
N GLU A 602 9.08 17.63 -42.08
CA GLU A 602 8.81 18.91 -41.44
C GLU A 602 7.46 18.92 -40.72
N LEU A 603 6.40 18.39 -41.35
CA LEU A 603 5.08 18.27 -40.72
C LEU A 603 5.09 17.31 -39.52
N THR A 604 5.78 16.17 -39.66
CA THR A 604 5.91 15.19 -38.58
C THR A 604 6.63 15.80 -37.37
N GLU A 605 7.74 16.50 -37.61
CA GLU A 605 8.52 17.19 -36.58
C GLU A 605 7.73 18.34 -35.95
N ALA A 606 7.03 19.14 -36.75
CA ALA A 606 6.21 20.25 -36.27
C ALA A 606 5.10 19.74 -35.32
N ILE A 607 4.41 18.67 -35.68
CA ILE A 607 3.35 18.09 -34.83
C ILE A 607 3.94 17.45 -33.56
N ASN A 608 5.03 16.68 -33.69
CA ASN A 608 5.64 16.03 -32.53
C ASN A 608 6.26 17.04 -31.55
N LYS A 609 6.68 18.22 -32.02
CA LYS A 609 7.18 19.30 -31.17
C LYS A 609 6.12 19.83 -30.21
N GLU A 610 4.83 19.73 -30.55
CA GLU A 610 3.73 20.15 -29.65
C GLU A 610 3.54 19.19 -28.45
N ASN A 611 4.10 17.97 -28.52
CA ASN A 611 4.00 17.01 -27.42
C ASN A 611 4.82 17.44 -26.20
N VAL A 612 5.88 18.22 -26.40
CA VAL A 612 6.76 18.72 -25.33
C VAL A 612 6.38 20.15 -24.99
N PHE A 613 6.19 20.44 -23.70
CA PHE A 613 5.79 21.76 -23.22
C PHE A 613 6.57 22.18 -21.96
N PRO A 614 6.60 23.48 -21.62
CA PRO A 614 7.49 24.00 -20.57
C PRO A 614 7.31 23.34 -19.21
N GLU A 615 8.43 23.10 -18.50
CA GLU A 615 8.46 22.41 -17.21
C GLU A 615 7.72 23.14 -16.08
N ASP A 616 7.57 24.46 -16.21
CA ASP A 616 6.86 25.35 -15.30
C ASP A 616 5.36 25.52 -15.66
N SER A 617 4.89 24.81 -16.70
CA SER A 617 3.50 24.84 -17.19
C SER A 617 2.50 24.50 -16.09
N ARG A 618 1.53 25.38 -15.90
CA ARG A 618 0.36 25.17 -15.03
C ARG A 618 -0.74 24.32 -15.66
N ASP A 619 -0.46 23.67 -16.78
CA ASP A 619 -1.32 22.68 -17.38
C ASP A 619 -0.58 21.35 -17.47
N MET A 620 -1.28 20.24 -17.21
CA MET A 620 -0.80 18.88 -17.44
C MET A 620 -1.26 18.40 -18.81
N GLY A 621 -0.42 17.64 -19.51
CA GLY A 621 -0.81 16.91 -20.72
C GLY A 621 -1.53 15.62 -20.33
N PHE A 622 -2.51 15.16 -21.10
CA PHE A 622 -3.12 13.84 -20.92
C PHE A 622 -3.37 13.16 -22.26
N ILE A 623 -3.31 11.83 -22.26
CA ILE A 623 -3.64 10.98 -23.41
C ILE A 623 -4.28 9.66 -22.96
N VAL A 624 -5.40 9.31 -23.60
CA VAL A 624 -6.05 8.02 -23.49
C VAL A 624 -5.38 7.05 -24.46
N ARG A 625 -4.81 5.95 -23.92
CA ARG A 625 -4.11 4.92 -24.68
C ARG A 625 -5.09 3.96 -25.35
N GLU A 626 -5.08 3.87 -26.68
CA GLU A 626 -5.87 2.88 -27.45
C GLU A 626 -7.36 2.84 -27.03
N PRO A 627 -8.10 3.95 -27.17
CA PRO A 627 -9.51 3.97 -26.81
C PRO A 627 -10.34 3.01 -27.67
N ILE A 628 -11.22 2.25 -27.03
CA ILE A 628 -12.19 1.38 -27.71
C ILE A 628 -13.35 2.25 -28.19
N ILE A 629 -13.47 2.41 -29.51
CA ILE A 629 -14.51 3.20 -30.17
C ILE A 629 -15.40 2.25 -30.96
N ASN A 630 -16.67 2.15 -30.57
CA ASN A 630 -17.67 1.31 -31.23
C ASN A 630 -19.09 1.84 -30.93
N ALA A 631 -20.13 1.16 -31.43
CA ALA A 631 -21.53 1.54 -31.21
C ALA A 631 -21.94 1.63 -29.73
N THR A 632 -21.21 0.98 -28.81
CA THR A 632 -21.48 0.99 -27.36
C THR A 632 -20.82 2.17 -26.64
N PHE A 633 -19.58 2.53 -27.02
CA PHE A 633 -18.80 3.57 -26.35
C PHE A 633 -18.79 4.92 -27.07
N GLY A 634 -19.26 4.97 -28.32
CA GLY A 634 -19.32 6.19 -29.13
C GLY A 634 -17.95 6.76 -29.46
N ASP A 635 -17.95 7.92 -30.11
CA ASP A 635 -16.75 8.74 -30.24
C ASP A 635 -16.43 9.40 -28.89
N ILE A 636 -15.15 9.42 -28.51
CA ILE A 636 -14.70 10.00 -27.25
C ILE A 636 -14.16 11.42 -27.49
N ARG A 637 -14.65 12.39 -26.71
CA ARG A 637 -14.23 13.80 -26.86
C ARG A 637 -12.84 14.02 -26.28
N PHE A 638 -12.53 13.37 -25.15
CA PHE A 638 -11.26 13.55 -24.43
C PHE A 638 -10.24 12.47 -24.80
N ARG A 639 -9.64 12.55 -25.99
CA ARG A 639 -8.57 11.62 -26.42
C ARG A 639 -7.19 12.02 -25.93
N ARG A 640 -6.85 13.29 -26.14
CA ARG A 640 -5.61 13.92 -25.73
C ARG A 640 -5.83 15.41 -25.55
N GLY A 641 -5.01 16.05 -24.74
CA GLY A 641 -5.07 17.50 -24.59
C GLY A 641 -4.31 17.99 -23.37
N LYS A 642 -4.57 19.24 -23.00
CA LYS A 642 -4.08 19.87 -21.78
C LYS A 642 -5.23 20.10 -20.82
N ALA A 643 -4.97 19.97 -19.52
CA ALA A 643 -5.94 20.18 -18.46
C ALA A 643 -5.25 20.67 -17.18
N ARG A 644 -6.00 21.23 -16.24
CA ARG A 644 -5.48 21.53 -14.88
C ARG A 644 -5.92 20.50 -13.85
N ARG A 645 -7.05 19.85 -14.14
CA ARG A 645 -7.64 18.82 -13.31
C ARG A 645 -8.17 17.68 -14.17
N VAL A 646 -7.75 16.46 -13.86
CA VAL A 646 -8.32 15.24 -14.43
C VAL A 646 -8.86 14.41 -13.29
N SER A 647 -10.09 13.92 -13.42
CA SER A 647 -10.70 13.03 -12.45
C SER A 647 -11.11 11.74 -13.12
N MET A 648 -10.80 10.60 -12.50
CA MET A 648 -11.02 9.29 -13.08
C MET A 648 -11.60 8.36 -12.01
N ARG A 649 -12.83 7.89 -12.22
CA ARG A 649 -13.47 6.89 -11.37
C ARG A 649 -13.30 5.51 -11.98
N SER A 650 -12.70 4.60 -11.22
CA SER A 650 -12.49 3.22 -11.65
C SER A 650 -13.82 2.48 -11.78
N LEU A 651 -13.98 1.76 -12.88
CA LEU A 651 -15.00 0.74 -13.10
C LEU A 651 -14.34 -0.60 -13.50
N GLY A 652 -13.01 -0.69 -13.36
CA GLY A 652 -12.21 -1.88 -13.65
C GLY A 652 -12.10 -2.81 -12.46
N TRP A 653 -11.36 -3.91 -12.65
CA TRP A 653 -11.21 -5.01 -11.70
C TRP A 653 -9.99 -4.85 -10.79
N ASP A 654 -8.82 -4.54 -11.35
CA ASP A 654 -7.54 -4.40 -10.62
C ASP A 654 -6.74 -3.20 -11.17
N MET A 655 -7.39 -2.03 -11.14
CA MET A 655 -6.77 -0.79 -11.58
C MET A 655 -5.76 -0.26 -10.56
N LYS A 656 -4.72 0.43 -11.06
CA LYS A 656 -3.71 1.10 -10.24
C LYS A 656 -3.41 2.49 -10.74
N VAL A 657 -3.14 3.39 -9.79
CA VAL A 657 -2.52 4.69 -10.05
C VAL A 657 -1.01 4.54 -9.87
N ASN A 658 -0.26 4.81 -10.93
CA ASN A 658 1.20 4.77 -10.94
C ASN A 658 1.73 6.20 -11.05
N ILE A 659 2.65 6.58 -10.18
CA ILE A 659 3.28 7.90 -10.10
C ILE A 659 4.77 7.73 -10.42
N ASP A 660 5.21 8.39 -11.49
CA ASP A 660 6.59 8.42 -12.01
C ASP A 660 7.24 7.04 -12.24
N GLY A 661 6.43 5.98 -12.33
CA GLY A 661 6.92 4.60 -12.38
C GLY A 661 7.60 4.12 -11.08
N ILE A 662 7.50 4.88 -9.99
CA ILE A 662 8.22 4.62 -8.72
C ILE A 662 7.26 4.24 -7.59
N TYR A 663 6.04 4.77 -7.64
CA TYR A 663 5.02 4.57 -6.61
C TYR A 663 3.71 4.13 -7.26
N SER A 664 3.12 3.05 -6.76
CA SER A 664 1.89 2.49 -7.30
C SER A 664 0.91 2.21 -6.18
N VAL A 665 -0.33 2.62 -6.35
CA VAL A 665 -1.42 2.37 -5.39
C VAL A 665 -2.62 1.75 -6.09
N PRO A 666 -3.35 0.83 -5.45
CA PRO A 666 -4.62 0.33 -5.98
C PRO A 666 -5.64 1.45 -6.19
N LEU A 667 -6.44 1.31 -7.23
CA LEU A 667 -7.63 2.11 -7.50
C LEU A 667 -8.83 1.19 -7.61
N ASP A 668 -9.39 0.84 -6.46
CA ASP A 668 -10.50 -0.10 -6.35
C ASP A 668 -11.72 0.36 -7.15
N TYR A 669 -12.57 -0.60 -7.53
CA TYR A 669 -13.82 -0.33 -8.21
C TYR A 669 -14.61 0.79 -7.50
N GLY A 670 -15.12 1.75 -8.26
CA GLY A 670 -15.91 2.87 -7.76
C GLY A 670 -15.12 4.00 -7.08
N VAL A 671 -13.84 3.80 -6.74
CA VAL A 671 -12.95 4.84 -6.19
C VAL A 671 -12.53 5.80 -7.30
N GLN A 672 -12.41 7.09 -6.96
CA GLN A 672 -12.05 8.14 -7.89
C GLN A 672 -10.67 8.73 -7.58
N ALA A 673 -9.75 8.64 -8.54
CA ALA A 673 -8.51 9.41 -8.52
C ALA A 673 -8.76 10.81 -9.11
N VAL A 674 -8.16 11.84 -8.53
CA VAL A 674 -8.21 13.22 -9.00
C VAL A 674 -6.79 13.76 -9.03
N MET A 675 -6.33 14.05 -10.24
CA MET A 675 -5.03 14.58 -10.57
C MET A 675 -5.17 16.08 -10.76
N LYS A 676 -4.38 16.86 -10.03
CA LYS A 676 -4.39 18.33 -10.11
C LYS A 676 -2.94 18.82 -10.20
N ILE A 677 -2.69 19.77 -11.10
CA ILE A 677 -1.40 20.48 -11.10
C ILE A 677 -1.29 21.31 -9.81
N VAL A 678 -0.11 21.35 -9.21
CA VAL A 678 0.08 22.09 -7.97
C VAL A 678 0.40 23.54 -8.26
N ASP A 679 -0.46 24.46 -7.81
CA ASP A 679 -0.25 25.89 -8.03
C ASP A 679 0.49 26.57 -6.86
N GLU A 680 0.63 25.90 -5.71
CA GLU A 680 1.23 26.51 -4.53
C GLU A 680 2.78 26.50 -4.60
N PRO A 681 3.47 27.65 -4.44
CA PRO A 681 4.92 27.75 -4.62
C PRO A 681 5.77 26.78 -3.78
N LYS A 682 5.31 26.44 -2.57
CA LYS A 682 6.03 25.54 -1.64
C LYS A 682 6.16 24.10 -2.16
N TYR A 683 5.34 23.71 -3.14
CA TYR A 683 5.36 22.38 -3.75
C TYR A 683 5.90 22.38 -5.17
N VAL A 684 6.29 23.53 -5.73
CA VAL A 684 7.01 23.58 -7.00
C VAL A 684 8.44 23.13 -6.75
N LEU A 685 8.92 22.14 -7.49
CA LEU A 685 10.28 21.62 -7.30
C LEU A 685 11.29 22.61 -7.90
N ARG A 686 12.24 23.06 -7.08
CA ARG A 686 13.34 23.92 -7.53
C ARG A 686 14.55 23.07 -7.90
N THR A 687 15.04 23.22 -9.12
CA THR A 687 16.21 22.49 -9.62
C THR A 687 17.23 23.45 -10.23
N VAL A 688 18.48 23.02 -10.30
CA VAL A 688 19.59 23.83 -10.79
C VAL A 688 19.72 23.71 -12.31
N ASP A 689 20.10 24.81 -12.96
CA ASP A 689 20.56 24.84 -14.35
C ASP A 689 21.86 25.63 -14.48
N PHE A 690 22.86 24.97 -15.05
CA PHE A 690 24.20 25.52 -15.28
C PHE A 690 24.37 26.13 -16.68
N SER A 691 23.31 26.22 -17.49
CA SER A 691 23.34 26.87 -18.80
C SER A 691 23.80 28.33 -18.70
N PRO A 692 24.56 28.84 -19.69
CA PRO A 692 25.11 30.20 -19.64
C PRO A 692 24.01 31.26 -19.44
N LEU A 693 24.28 32.27 -18.60
CA LEU A 693 23.40 33.43 -18.48
C LEU A 693 23.29 34.16 -19.83
N PRO A 694 22.10 34.64 -20.24
CA PRO A 694 21.98 35.43 -21.47
C PRO A 694 22.94 36.62 -21.46
N GLY A 695 23.84 36.70 -22.44
CA GLY A 695 24.85 37.77 -22.55
C GLY A 695 26.22 37.46 -21.91
N ALA A 696 26.42 36.29 -21.29
CA ALA A 696 27.73 35.87 -20.81
C ALA A 696 28.62 35.42 -21.98
N VAL A 697 29.67 36.19 -22.28
CA VAL A 697 30.73 35.76 -23.21
C VAL A 697 31.39 34.52 -22.60
N PRO A 698 31.50 33.39 -23.33
CA PRO A 698 32.18 32.22 -22.81
C PRO A 698 33.61 32.59 -22.45
N LYS A 699 33.98 32.50 -21.17
CA LYS A 699 35.37 32.64 -20.75
C LYS A 699 36.16 31.57 -21.50
N LYS A 700 37.10 32.02 -22.37
CA LYS A 700 38.01 31.14 -23.10
C LYS A 700 38.60 30.14 -22.11
N LYS A 701 38.45 28.84 -22.39
CA LYS A 701 39.18 27.78 -21.69
C LYS A 701 40.67 28.09 -21.83
N ILE A 702 41.32 28.47 -20.72
CA ILE A 702 42.77 28.36 -20.61
C ILE A 702 43.00 26.90 -20.24
N PHE A 703 43.74 26.21 -21.11
CA PHE A 703 43.95 24.76 -21.12
C PHE A 703 44.52 24.22 -19.82
#